data_AF-A0A1F8PRR3-F1
#
_entry.id   AF-A0A1F8PRR3-F1
#
_cell.length_a   1.000
_cell.length_b   1.000
_cell.length_c   1.000
_cell.angle_alpha   90.00
_cell.angle_beta   90.00
_cell.angle_gamma   90.00
#
_symmetry.space_group_name_H-M   'P 1'
#
loop_
_entity.id
_entity.type
_entity.pdbx_description
1 polymer ?
#
loop_
_entity_poly.entity_id
_entity_poly.type
_entity_poly.pdbx_seq_one_letter_code
_entity_poly.pdbx_strand_id
1 'polypeptide(L)'
;MAKEKRSYEEKTADPAAQEMLIRADELGIGTAFSRADDMVPCNIGGAGMCCKLCGMGPCRLTKDGQTGVCGATIDTIQARNLIRAIAAGSAAHSDHGRDMAFTLKAVANGETEGYVIRDVAKLRVVASKYDIPIEKRSPQEIANDLADLYLSQFGQQRGKIAPVIRAPKKRQQLWEEQNVIPRGIDREVVEALHRTHIGDDQDPVHILQHAIRTGLADGWGGSMIATDVADILFGTPAPLLGQANLGVLKDDMVNVVVHGHEPTLSEMIVAASQDPEIIAYAQSKGAKGVNLSGICCTANEILMRQGIPAAGNFLHQELSILTGAVEAMVVDVQCIMQALVDLASNFHTQIITTSPKVKLKGATHIEFDEHHALTIAKQILRTAIDNYPKRGAIHIPQITEELTPGFSHEYINYMLGGSYRASFRPLNDAIMSGRIRGVAAIVGCNNPRSKQDYLHTYVTQELLKQDVLIVETGCGAIAAAKLGLLLGEAGLDKVGAGLREVCETVGIPPVLHMGSCVDNTRILTVLTQMVEEGGLGDDIDKIPAVGLAPEWMSEKALAIATYCVASGAYVIFGGSSPVSGMPDRVEDSDIILRYISEGWEEIYGGKLEFIKDPDEMIRQTLAHIDKKRAALGLPEYDPGRFGRSGDNRMLEVEQLPLKARREALYGVAAD
;
A
#
# COMPACT_ATOMS: atom_id res chain seq x y z
N MET A 1 11.00 19.96 -32.90
CA MET A 1 12.25 19.74 -32.14
C MET A 1 12.13 18.36 -31.52
N ALA A 2 13.13 17.48 -31.72
CA ALA A 2 13.15 16.22 -31.00
C ALA A 2 13.16 16.54 -29.50
N LYS A 3 12.21 15.98 -28.74
CA LYS A 3 12.14 16.20 -27.30
C LYS A 3 13.46 15.71 -26.70
N GLU A 4 14.14 16.56 -25.94
CA GLU A 4 15.36 16.17 -25.25
C GLU A 4 15.02 14.99 -24.32
N LYS A 5 15.78 13.89 -24.42
CA LYS A 5 15.55 12.71 -23.58
C LYS A 5 15.88 13.08 -22.14
N ARG A 6 15.02 12.71 -21.20
CA ARG A 6 15.32 12.86 -19.76
C ARG A 6 16.62 12.13 -19.43
N SER A 7 17.49 12.78 -18.69
CA SER A 7 18.64 12.16 -18.03
C SER A 7 18.19 11.04 -17.06
N TYR A 8 19.12 10.19 -16.63
CA TYR A 8 18.80 9.10 -15.71
C TYR A 8 18.34 9.64 -14.35
N GLU A 9 18.94 10.74 -13.91
CA GLU A 9 18.63 11.45 -12.66
C GLU A 9 17.27 12.16 -12.71
N GLU A 10 16.76 12.50 -13.90
CA GLU A 10 15.39 13.01 -14.11
C GLU A 10 14.35 11.88 -14.21
N LYS A 11 14.77 10.65 -14.52
CA LYS A 11 13.89 9.48 -14.58
C LYS A 11 13.66 8.88 -13.19
N THR A 12 14.68 8.83 -12.35
CA THR A 12 14.59 8.20 -11.03
C THR A 12 15.53 8.83 -10.00
N ALA A 13 15.07 8.91 -8.75
CA ALA A 13 15.90 9.28 -7.62
C ALA A 13 16.76 8.11 -7.09
N ASP A 14 16.46 6.88 -7.50
CA ASP A 14 17.17 5.68 -7.03
C ASP A 14 18.45 5.43 -7.85
N PRO A 15 19.64 5.46 -7.23
CA PRO A 15 20.90 5.22 -7.93
C PRO A 15 21.01 3.81 -8.53
N ALA A 16 20.42 2.78 -7.90
CA ALA A 16 20.41 1.43 -8.47
C ALA A 16 19.57 1.36 -9.75
N ALA A 17 18.46 2.12 -9.78
CA ALA A 17 17.66 2.23 -10.98
C ALA A 17 18.36 3.03 -12.09
N GLN A 18 19.12 4.08 -11.74
CA GLN A 18 19.95 4.83 -12.70
C GLN A 18 20.98 3.91 -13.37
N GLU A 19 21.70 3.10 -12.59
CA GLU A 19 22.67 2.11 -13.09
C GLU A 19 22.01 1.12 -14.06
N MET A 20 20.82 0.61 -13.72
CA MET A 20 20.09 -0.31 -14.61
C MET A 20 19.56 0.36 -15.87
N LEU A 21 19.22 1.65 -15.82
CA LEU A 21 18.80 2.40 -17.01
C LEU A 21 19.97 2.69 -17.96
N ILE A 22 21.16 2.96 -17.42
CA ILE A 22 22.39 3.05 -18.22
C ILE A 22 22.64 1.72 -18.93
N ARG A 23 22.60 0.61 -18.20
CA ARG A 23 22.76 -0.74 -18.76
C ARG A 23 21.69 -1.06 -19.82
N ALA A 24 20.44 -0.63 -19.61
CA ALA A 24 19.38 -0.82 -20.59
C ALA A 24 19.70 -0.13 -21.92
N ASP A 25 20.20 1.11 -21.87
CA ASP A 25 20.61 1.86 -23.06
C ASP A 25 21.86 1.22 -23.74
N GLU A 26 22.83 0.74 -22.98
CA GLU A 26 24.01 0.01 -23.50
C GLU A 26 23.62 -1.27 -24.26
N LEU A 27 22.59 -1.98 -23.77
CA LEU A 27 22.05 -3.19 -24.39
C LEU A 27 21.01 -2.91 -25.49
N GLY A 28 20.58 -1.64 -25.65
CA GLY A 28 19.51 -1.28 -26.59
C GLY A 28 18.13 -1.82 -26.21
N ILE A 29 17.87 -2.03 -24.92
CA ILE A 29 16.62 -2.61 -24.40
C ILE A 29 15.74 -1.50 -23.81
N GLY A 30 14.50 -1.41 -24.29
CA GLY A 30 13.53 -0.43 -23.77
C GLY A 30 12.87 -0.86 -22.46
N THR A 31 12.71 0.09 -21.53
CA THR A 31 11.98 -0.06 -20.26
C THR A 31 10.74 0.84 -20.19
N ALA A 32 9.96 0.75 -19.12
CA ALA A 32 8.80 1.61 -18.86
C ALA A 32 9.15 3.11 -18.93
N PHE A 33 10.37 3.48 -18.57
CA PHE A 33 10.85 4.86 -18.65
C PHE A 33 10.97 5.32 -20.10
N SER A 34 11.63 4.53 -20.96
CA SER A 34 11.72 4.83 -22.39
C SER A 34 10.34 4.85 -23.08
N ARG A 35 9.47 3.88 -22.77
CA ARG A 35 8.09 3.85 -23.29
C ARG A 35 7.28 5.06 -22.86
N ALA A 36 7.49 5.56 -21.65
CA ALA A 36 6.85 6.77 -21.15
C ALA A 36 7.35 8.04 -21.85
N ASP A 37 8.66 8.12 -22.15
CA ASP A 37 9.27 9.25 -22.86
C ASP A 37 8.81 9.31 -24.33
N ASP A 38 8.73 8.16 -24.98
CA ASP A 38 8.35 8.04 -26.40
C ASP A 38 6.84 8.24 -26.63
N MET A 39 6.01 7.94 -25.62
CA MET A 39 4.55 8.03 -25.74
C MET A 39 4.01 9.29 -25.06
N VAL A 40 3.59 10.28 -25.86
CA VAL A 40 2.91 11.48 -25.37
C VAL A 40 1.52 11.14 -24.80
N PRO A 41 1.19 11.53 -23.56
CA PRO A 41 -0.15 11.32 -22.99
C PRO A 41 -1.25 12.01 -23.81
N CYS A 42 -2.36 11.30 -24.04
CA CYS A 42 -3.55 11.91 -24.66
C CYS A 42 -4.20 12.89 -23.69
N ASN A 43 -4.19 14.19 -24.01
CA ASN A 43 -4.74 15.24 -23.18
C ASN A 43 -6.28 15.15 -22.99
N ILE A 44 -7.02 14.68 -23.99
CA ILE A 44 -8.48 14.49 -23.89
C ILE A 44 -8.80 13.28 -23.02
N GLY A 45 -8.10 12.17 -23.22
CA GLY A 45 -8.32 10.93 -22.47
C GLY A 45 -7.87 11.05 -21.02
N GLY A 46 -6.72 11.69 -20.78
CA GLY A 46 -6.19 11.93 -19.44
C GLY A 46 -7.06 12.84 -18.58
N ALA A 47 -7.82 13.75 -19.20
CA ALA A 47 -8.79 14.63 -18.55
C ALA A 47 -10.18 14.01 -18.36
N GLY A 48 -10.36 12.74 -18.75
CA GLY A 48 -11.66 12.05 -18.66
C GLY A 48 -12.72 12.55 -19.65
N MET A 49 -12.33 13.33 -20.67
CA MET A 49 -13.25 13.98 -21.62
C MET A 49 -13.62 13.12 -22.84
N CYS A 50 -13.27 11.84 -22.81
CA CYS A 50 -13.55 10.86 -23.87
C CYS A 50 -14.40 9.71 -23.32
N CYS A 51 -15.55 9.43 -23.95
CA CYS A 51 -16.39 8.28 -23.62
C CYS A 51 -16.28 7.19 -24.70
N LYS A 52 -16.06 5.95 -24.26
CA LYS A 52 -15.96 4.75 -25.11
C LYS A 52 -16.87 3.59 -24.66
N LEU A 53 -17.95 3.91 -23.95
CA LEU A 53 -18.80 2.92 -23.27
C LEU A 53 -19.85 2.25 -24.18
N CYS A 54 -19.94 2.62 -25.47
CA CYS A 54 -20.85 2.00 -26.44
C CYS A 54 -20.31 2.11 -27.88
N GLY A 55 -20.94 1.38 -28.80
CA GLY A 55 -20.56 1.34 -30.22
C GLY A 55 -20.89 2.59 -31.05
N MET A 56 -21.58 3.60 -30.49
CA MET A 56 -21.79 4.89 -31.17
C MET A 56 -20.60 5.84 -31.02
N GLY A 57 -19.70 5.58 -30.07
CA GLY A 57 -18.50 6.38 -29.83
C GLY A 57 -17.29 5.92 -30.67
N PRO A 58 -16.07 6.36 -30.31
CA PRO A 58 -15.74 7.21 -29.15
C PRO A 58 -16.28 8.65 -29.29
N CYS A 59 -16.90 9.17 -28.22
CA CYS A 59 -17.31 10.58 -28.15
C CYS A 59 -16.24 11.39 -27.42
N ARG A 60 -15.78 12.50 -27.99
CA ARG A 60 -14.80 13.42 -27.39
C ARG A 60 -15.41 14.80 -27.23
N LEU A 61 -15.43 15.32 -26.01
CA LEU A 61 -15.97 16.64 -25.70
C LEU A 61 -14.81 17.62 -25.54
N THR A 62 -14.70 18.58 -26.44
CA THR A 62 -13.55 19.50 -26.56
C THR A 62 -13.95 20.96 -26.75
N LYS A 63 -15.27 21.23 -26.77
CA LYS A 63 -15.85 22.56 -26.89
C LYS A 63 -17.04 22.67 -25.94
N ASP A 64 -17.32 23.89 -25.48
CA ASP A 64 -18.49 24.19 -24.65
C ASP A 64 -19.80 23.71 -25.29
N GLY A 65 -20.71 23.23 -24.43
CA GLY A 65 -22.03 22.76 -24.83
C GLY A 65 -22.04 21.45 -25.65
N GLN A 66 -20.88 20.83 -25.89
CA GLN A 66 -20.86 19.52 -26.56
C GLN A 66 -21.41 18.43 -25.65
N THR A 67 -22.13 17.50 -26.27
CA THR A 67 -22.57 16.25 -25.65
C THR A 67 -22.11 15.06 -26.48
N GLY A 68 -22.08 13.88 -25.86
CA GLY A 68 -21.93 12.63 -26.59
C GLY A 68 -23.14 12.39 -27.50
N VAL A 69 -23.04 11.39 -28.40
CA VAL A 69 -24.14 11.05 -29.33
C VAL A 69 -25.46 10.78 -28.60
N CYS A 70 -25.40 10.21 -27.39
CA CYS A 70 -26.58 9.94 -26.56
C CYS A 70 -27.06 11.14 -25.72
N GLY A 71 -26.44 12.31 -25.85
CA GLY A 71 -26.75 13.50 -25.06
C GLY A 71 -25.98 13.63 -23.74
N ALA A 72 -25.13 12.66 -23.36
CA ALA A 72 -24.34 12.75 -22.14
C ALA A 72 -23.38 13.95 -22.14
N THR A 73 -23.41 14.75 -21.08
CA THR A 73 -22.56 15.92 -20.84
C THR A 73 -21.17 15.52 -20.32
N ILE A 74 -20.27 16.50 -20.23
CA ILE A 74 -18.87 16.27 -19.84
C ILE A 74 -18.73 15.74 -18.42
N ASP A 75 -19.47 16.31 -17.48
CA ASP A 75 -19.55 15.91 -16.09
C ASP A 75 -20.08 14.48 -15.92
N THR A 76 -21.18 14.11 -16.60
CA THR A 76 -21.66 12.73 -16.61
C THR A 76 -20.59 11.78 -17.15
N ILE A 77 -19.88 12.14 -18.23
CA ILE A 77 -18.83 11.29 -18.81
C ILE A 77 -17.65 11.14 -17.85
N GLN A 78 -17.19 12.22 -17.23
CA GLN A 78 -16.10 12.19 -16.25
C GLN A 78 -16.50 11.37 -15.01
N ALA A 79 -17.71 11.55 -14.48
CA ALA A 79 -18.22 10.78 -13.35
C ALA A 79 -18.28 9.27 -13.68
N ARG A 80 -18.78 8.92 -14.87
CA ARG A 80 -18.83 7.51 -15.34
C ARG A 80 -17.44 6.90 -15.52
N ASN A 81 -16.49 7.67 -16.06
CA ASN A 81 -15.11 7.22 -16.22
C ASN A 81 -14.44 7.00 -14.86
N LEU A 82 -14.63 7.93 -13.92
CA LEU A 82 -14.06 7.86 -12.58
C LEU A 82 -14.62 6.67 -11.77
N ILE A 83 -15.94 6.49 -11.73
CA ILE A 83 -16.53 5.36 -10.99
C ILE A 83 -16.14 4.01 -11.60
N ARG A 84 -15.95 3.90 -12.92
CA ARG A 84 -15.45 2.66 -13.53
C ARG A 84 -14.03 2.34 -13.10
N ALA A 85 -13.17 3.36 -13.00
CA ALA A 85 -11.83 3.19 -12.48
C ALA A 85 -11.87 2.76 -11.00
N ILE A 86 -12.70 3.40 -10.17
CA ILE A 86 -12.90 3.01 -8.77
C ILE A 86 -13.41 1.56 -8.69
N ALA A 87 -14.41 1.19 -9.49
CA ALA A 87 -14.97 -0.16 -9.51
C ALA A 87 -13.92 -1.22 -9.92
N ALA A 88 -13.04 -0.92 -10.88
CA ALA A 88 -11.95 -1.81 -11.25
C ALA A 88 -10.91 -1.96 -10.13
N GLY A 89 -10.57 -0.87 -9.45
CA GLY A 89 -9.71 -0.87 -8.26
C GLY A 89 -10.31 -1.70 -7.12
N SER A 90 -11.58 -1.45 -6.80
CA SER A 90 -12.33 -2.17 -5.78
C SER A 90 -12.46 -3.65 -6.13
N ALA A 91 -12.71 -4.00 -7.39
CA ALA A 91 -12.76 -5.40 -7.83
C ALA A 91 -11.42 -6.11 -7.60
N ALA A 92 -10.29 -5.47 -7.92
CA ALA A 92 -8.96 -6.06 -7.73
C ALA A 92 -8.64 -6.35 -6.26
N HIS A 93 -8.95 -5.43 -5.33
CA HIS A 93 -8.78 -5.69 -3.91
C HIS A 93 -9.79 -6.71 -3.36
N SER A 94 -11.03 -6.68 -3.86
CA SER A 94 -12.09 -7.57 -3.40
C SER A 94 -11.83 -9.01 -3.80
N ASP A 95 -11.32 -9.26 -5.01
CA ASP A 95 -11.00 -10.63 -5.43
C ASP A 95 -9.83 -11.20 -4.61
N HIS A 96 -8.81 -10.38 -4.29
CA HIS A 96 -7.77 -10.75 -3.33
C HIS A 96 -8.39 -11.11 -1.96
N GLY A 97 -9.28 -10.28 -1.42
CA GLY A 97 -9.98 -10.60 -0.16
C GLY A 97 -10.81 -11.88 -0.22
N ARG A 98 -11.41 -12.19 -1.37
CA ARG A 98 -12.20 -13.40 -1.60
C ARG A 98 -11.32 -14.64 -1.59
N ASP A 99 -10.22 -14.64 -2.33
CA ASP A 99 -9.29 -15.76 -2.39
C ASP A 99 -8.68 -16.05 -1.02
N MET A 100 -8.39 -15.01 -0.26
CA MET A 100 -7.98 -15.14 1.14
C MET A 100 -9.08 -15.81 1.99
N ALA A 101 -10.35 -15.38 1.88
CA ALA A 101 -11.45 -16.00 2.61
C ALA A 101 -11.67 -17.47 2.23
N PHE A 102 -11.53 -17.84 0.95
CA PHE A 102 -11.53 -19.23 0.50
C PHE A 102 -10.37 -20.01 1.09
N THR A 103 -9.17 -19.45 1.11
CA THR A 103 -7.99 -20.06 1.73
C THR A 103 -8.23 -20.32 3.22
N LEU A 104 -8.77 -19.35 3.97
CA LEU A 104 -9.12 -19.55 5.39
C LEU A 104 -10.09 -20.70 5.59
N LYS A 105 -11.10 -20.81 4.72
CA LYS A 105 -12.08 -21.91 4.74
C LYS A 105 -11.40 -23.26 4.53
N ALA A 106 -10.56 -23.37 3.50
CA ALA A 106 -9.85 -24.60 3.17
C ALA A 106 -8.87 -24.99 4.29
N VAL A 107 -8.16 -24.03 4.90
CA VAL A 107 -7.29 -24.26 6.07
C VAL A 107 -8.11 -24.76 7.27
N ALA A 108 -9.26 -24.15 7.56
CA ALA A 108 -10.13 -24.55 8.65
C ALA A 108 -10.63 -26.00 8.49
N ASN A 109 -10.84 -26.45 7.25
CA ASN A 109 -11.28 -27.80 6.92
C ASN A 109 -10.14 -28.82 6.77
N GLY A 110 -8.87 -28.39 6.86
CA GLY A 110 -7.72 -29.27 6.66
C GLY A 110 -7.53 -29.71 5.21
N GLU A 111 -7.97 -28.91 4.25
CA GLU A 111 -7.97 -29.21 2.82
C GLU A 111 -6.73 -28.67 2.10
N THR A 112 -5.87 -27.89 2.77
CA THR A 112 -4.70 -27.23 2.17
C THR A 112 -3.37 -27.87 2.52
N GLU A 113 -2.36 -27.67 1.66
CA GLU A 113 -0.97 -28.08 1.92
C GLU A 113 -0.14 -26.89 2.45
N GLY A 114 0.48 -27.04 3.63
CA GLY A 114 1.49 -26.10 4.15
C GLY A 114 0.97 -24.90 4.96
N TYR A 115 -0.31 -24.57 4.88
CA TYR A 115 -0.92 -23.49 5.67
C TYR A 115 -1.44 -23.96 7.03
N VAL A 116 -1.38 -23.06 8.01
CA VAL A 116 -1.93 -23.26 9.35
C VAL A 116 -2.52 -21.95 9.88
N ILE A 117 -3.42 -22.02 10.86
CA ILE A 117 -3.87 -20.83 11.60
C ILE A 117 -2.73 -20.42 12.55
N ARG A 118 -1.96 -19.39 12.17
CA ARG A 118 -0.80 -18.91 12.93
C ARG A 118 -1.19 -17.99 14.07
N ASP A 119 -2.11 -17.06 13.83
CA ASP A 119 -2.54 -16.09 14.84
C ASP A 119 -3.96 -16.39 15.35
N VAL A 120 -4.02 -17.29 16.33
CA VAL A 120 -5.27 -17.67 17.01
C VAL A 120 -5.85 -16.51 17.83
N ALA A 121 -5.01 -15.60 18.34
CA ALA A 121 -5.47 -14.45 19.12
C ALA A 121 -6.21 -13.46 18.20
N LYS A 122 -5.62 -13.11 17.06
CA LYS A 122 -6.25 -12.31 16.00
C LYS A 122 -7.57 -12.92 15.55
N LEU A 123 -7.59 -14.22 15.26
CA LEU A 123 -8.80 -14.94 14.86
C LEU A 123 -9.92 -14.75 15.88
N ARG A 124 -9.64 -14.95 17.17
CA ARG A 124 -10.62 -14.81 18.25
C ARG A 124 -11.12 -13.38 18.39
N VAL A 125 -10.22 -12.38 18.33
CA VAL A 125 -10.58 -10.96 18.40
C VAL A 125 -11.49 -10.56 17.24
N VAL A 126 -11.16 -10.96 16.01
CA VAL A 126 -11.96 -10.66 14.82
C VAL A 126 -13.32 -11.36 14.89
N ALA A 127 -13.33 -12.66 15.22
CA ALA A 127 -14.57 -13.43 15.35
C ALA A 127 -15.53 -12.84 16.40
N SER A 128 -15.01 -12.41 17.55
CA SER A 128 -15.84 -11.78 18.60
C SER A 128 -16.47 -10.45 18.18
N LYS A 129 -15.85 -9.69 17.25
CA LYS A 129 -16.47 -8.46 16.73
C LYS A 129 -17.76 -8.74 15.95
N TYR A 130 -17.90 -9.94 15.39
CA TYR A 130 -19.06 -10.35 14.60
C TYR A 130 -19.98 -11.34 15.34
N ASP A 131 -19.93 -11.34 16.67
CA ASP A 131 -20.73 -12.20 17.54
C ASP A 131 -20.58 -13.71 17.28
N ILE A 132 -19.46 -14.14 16.67
CA ILE A 132 -19.13 -15.54 16.51
C ILE A 132 -18.66 -16.08 17.88
N PRO A 133 -19.30 -17.11 18.45
CA PRO A 133 -18.88 -17.68 19.73
C PRO A 133 -17.44 -18.20 19.64
N ILE A 134 -16.61 -17.90 20.64
CA ILE A 134 -15.20 -18.33 20.69
C ILE A 134 -14.88 -19.26 21.87
N GLU A 135 -15.70 -19.25 22.92
CA GLU A 135 -15.45 -19.99 24.15
C GLU A 135 -15.54 -21.50 23.94
N LYS A 136 -14.53 -22.23 24.40
CA LYS A 136 -14.41 -23.71 24.30
C LYS A 136 -14.50 -24.26 22.86
N ARG A 137 -14.29 -23.43 21.85
CA ARG A 137 -14.21 -23.83 20.44
C ARG A 137 -12.77 -23.92 19.96
N SER A 138 -12.52 -24.86 19.06
CA SER A 138 -11.24 -24.99 18.38
C SER A 138 -11.01 -23.80 17.43
N PRO A 139 -9.75 -23.44 17.13
CA PRO A 139 -9.45 -22.43 16.12
C PRO A 139 -10.07 -22.75 14.76
N GLN A 140 -10.10 -24.03 14.36
CA GLN A 140 -10.69 -24.48 13.10
C GLN A 140 -12.18 -24.17 13.01
N GLU A 141 -12.96 -24.48 14.04
CA GLU A 141 -14.40 -24.17 14.06
C GLU A 141 -14.67 -22.66 13.98
N ILE A 142 -13.87 -21.85 14.67
CA ILE A 142 -14.01 -20.39 14.65
C ILE A 142 -13.63 -19.82 13.27
N ALA A 143 -12.51 -20.29 12.70
CA ALA A 143 -12.07 -19.90 11.36
C ALA A 143 -13.07 -20.29 10.29
N ASN A 144 -13.70 -21.45 10.42
CA ASN A 144 -14.72 -21.94 9.50
C ASN A 144 -15.96 -21.02 9.48
N ASP A 145 -16.47 -20.63 10.64
CA ASP A 145 -17.60 -19.68 10.74
C ASP A 145 -17.22 -18.28 10.25
N LEU A 146 -16.01 -17.81 10.57
CA LEU A 146 -15.53 -16.52 10.11
C LEU A 146 -15.38 -16.50 8.58
N ALA A 147 -14.86 -17.57 7.99
CA ALA A 147 -14.74 -17.70 6.55
C ALA A 147 -16.12 -17.73 5.88
N ASP A 148 -17.10 -18.44 6.44
CA ASP A 148 -18.48 -18.43 5.92
C ASP A 148 -19.10 -17.03 5.98
N LEU A 149 -18.93 -16.33 7.10
CA LEU A 149 -19.36 -14.95 7.25
C LEU A 149 -18.73 -14.06 6.18
N TYR A 150 -17.41 -14.13 5.99
CA TYR A 150 -16.67 -13.31 5.02
C TYR A 150 -17.06 -13.63 3.58
N LEU A 151 -17.12 -14.91 3.20
CA LEU A 151 -17.55 -15.33 1.86
C LEU A 151 -18.97 -14.85 1.53
N SER A 152 -19.88 -14.85 2.51
CA SER A 152 -21.23 -14.35 2.31
C SER A 152 -21.28 -12.84 1.97
N GLN A 153 -20.29 -12.04 2.39
CA GLN A 153 -20.27 -10.59 2.15
C GLN A 153 -20.05 -10.22 0.69
N PHE A 154 -19.35 -11.07 -0.08
CA PHE A 154 -19.06 -10.78 -1.47
C PHE A 154 -20.33 -10.85 -2.34
N GLY A 155 -21.14 -11.88 -2.14
CA GLY A 155 -22.39 -12.11 -2.86
C GLY A 155 -23.64 -11.52 -2.20
N GLN A 156 -23.51 -10.81 -1.08
CA GLN A 156 -24.66 -10.33 -0.32
C GLN A 156 -25.54 -9.36 -1.16
N GLN A 157 -26.84 -9.65 -1.24
CA GLN A 157 -27.76 -8.88 -2.09
C GLN A 157 -28.50 -7.76 -1.37
N ARG A 158 -28.58 -7.78 -0.05
CA ARG A 158 -29.32 -6.80 0.78
C ARG A 158 -28.68 -6.72 2.17
N GLY A 159 -28.91 -5.63 2.88
CA GLY A 159 -28.35 -5.42 4.21
C GLY A 159 -27.06 -4.61 4.15
N LYS A 160 -26.16 -4.87 5.10
CA LYS A 160 -24.89 -4.15 5.29
C LYS A 160 -23.79 -5.19 5.37
N ILE A 161 -22.64 -4.97 4.74
CA ILE A 161 -21.51 -5.89 4.88
C ILE A 161 -21.00 -5.88 6.33
N ALA A 162 -20.59 -7.03 6.84
CA ALA A 162 -20.18 -7.17 8.25
C ALA A 162 -19.05 -6.23 8.69
N PRO A 163 -17.94 -6.02 7.93
CA PRO A 163 -16.79 -5.29 8.47
C PRO A 163 -17.02 -3.79 8.69
N VAL A 164 -18.11 -3.21 8.17
CA VAL A 164 -18.48 -1.79 8.37
C VAL A 164 -18.64 -1.42 9.85
N ILE A 165 -18.97 -2.39 10.71
CA ILE A 165 -19.13 -2.14 12.15
C ILE A 165 -17.83 -1.71 12.84
N ARG A 166 -16.68 -1.90 12.17
CA ARG A 166 -15.34 -1.54 12.67
C ARG A 166 -15.02 -0.05 12.52
N ALA A 167 -15.81 0.73 11.77
CA ALA A 167 -15.65 2.17 11.72
C ALA A 167 -16.19 2.84 13.00
N PRO A 168 -15.84 4.09 13.33
CA PRO A 168 -16.46 4.79 14.46
C PRO A 168 -17.99 4.86 14.32
N LYS A 169 -18.71 4.87 15.44
CA LYS A 169 -20.19 4.86 15.42
C LYS A 169 -20.79 6.05 14.69
N LYS A 170 -20.19 7.23 14.84
CA LYS A 170 -20.60 8.44 14.12
C LYS A 170 -20.41 8.32 12.61
N ARG A 171 -19.30 7.72 12.19
CA ARG A 171 -19.03 7.42 10.78
C ARG A 171 -20.05 6.46 10.17
N GLN A 172 -20.41 5.41 10.91
CA GLN A 172 -21.46 4.47 10.51
C GLN A 172 -22.83 5.15 10.35
N GLN A 173 -23.19 6.05 11.27
CA GLN A 173 -24.43 6.82 11.22
C GLN A 173 -24.48 7.72 9.98
N LEU A 174 -23.39 8.44 9.71
CA LEU A 174 -23.28 9.28 8.52
C LEU A 174 -23.47 8.46 7.23
N TRP A 175 -22.83 7.30 7.12
CA TRP A 175 -23.00 6.45 5.94
C TRP A 175 -24.42 5.90 5.79
N GLU A 176 -25.12 5.67 6.90
CA GLU A 176 -26.54 5.28 6.88
C GLU A 176 -27.41 6.42 6.34
N GLU A 177 -27.23 7.64 6.86
CA GLU A 177 -27.96 8.84 6.45
C GLU A 177 -27.73 9.17 4.97
N GLN A 178 -26.49 9.03 4.51
CA GLN A 178 -26.12 9.19 3.10
C GLN A 178 -26.49 7.97 2.24
N ASN A 179 -27.02 6.90 2.84
CA ASN A 179 -27.33 5.64 2.18
C ASN A 179 -26.14 5.10 1.35
N VAL A 180 -24.93 5.11 1.89
CA VAL A 180 -23.72 4.61 1.20
C VAL A 180 -23.09 3.40 1.87
N ILE A 181 -23.72 2.81 2.88
CA ILE A 181 -23.25 1.53 3.44
C ILE A 181 -23.31 0.44 2.34
N PRO A 182 -22.19 -0.27 2.06
CA PRO A 182 -22.18 -1.34 1.08
C PRO A 182 -23.09 -2.49 1.49
N ARG A 183 -23.80 -3.04 0.51
CA ARG A 183 -24.77 -4.12 0.72
C ARG A 183 -24.16 -5.48 0.43
N GLY A 184 -23.25 -5.55 -0.52
CA GLY A 184 -22.40 -6.70 -0.81
C GLY A 184 -21.29 -6.30 -1.76
N ILE A 185 -20.10 -6.88 -1.58
CA ILE A 185 -18.87 -6.33 -2.18
C ILE A 185 -18.94 -6.35 -3.71
N ASP A 186 -19.30 -7.50 -4.30
CA ASP A 186 -19.35 -7.65 -5.76
C ASP A 186 -20.53 -6.88 -6.35
N ARG A 187 -21.62 -6.80 -5.59
CA ARG A 187 -22.82 -6.08 -6.00
C ARG A 187 -22.52 -4.62 -6.24
N GLU A 188 -21.71 -3.97 -5.41
CA GLU A 188 -21.41 -2.54 -5.59
C GLU A 188 -20.61 -2.29 -6.87
N VAL A 189 -19.67 -3.18 -7.19
CA VAL A 189 -18.94 -3.17 -8.47
C VAL A 189 -19.89 -3.38 -9.66
N VAL A 190 -20.77 -4.38 -9.58
CA VAL A 190 -21.76 -4.66 -10.63
C VAL A 190 -22.72 -3.48 -10.84
N GLU A 191 -23.22 -2.88 -9.77
CA GLU A 191 -24.12 -1.72 -9.86
C GLU A 191 -23.38 -0.49 -10.42
N ALA A 192 -22.09 -0.30 -10.14
CA ALA A 192 -21.28 0.76 -10.75
C ALA A 192 -21.17 0.56 -12.28
N LEU A 193 -20.95 -0.68 -12.73
CA LEU A 193 -20.92 -1.00 -14.16
C LEU A 193 -22.29 -0.85 -14.83
N HIS A 194 -23.38 -1.17 -14.13
CA HIS A 194 -24.76 -0.96 -14.58
C HIS A 194 -25.06 0.54 -14.78
N ARG A 195 -24.88 1.37 -13.73
CA ARG A 195 -25.14 2.82 -13.75
C ARG A 195 -24.39 3.56 -14.86
N THR A 196 -23.24 3.05 -15.26
CA THR A 196 -22.40 3.66 -16.29
C THR A 196 -22.71 3.14 -17.70
N HIS A 197 -23.65 2.20 -17.85
CA HIS A 197 -24.16 1.78 -19.14
C HIS A 197 -24.81 2.97 -19.86
N ILE A 198 -24.76 2.94 -21.19
CA ILE A 198 -25.40 3.97 -22.00
C ILE A 198 -26.90 4.08 -21.70
N GLY A 199 -27.38 5.30 -21.46
CA GLY A 199 -28.79 5.61 -21.22
C GLY A 199 -29.28 5.40 -19.78
N ASP A 200 -28.40 5.00 -18.87
CA ASP A 200 -28.71 4.78 -17.46
C ASP A 200 -28.47 6.07 -16.63
N ASP A 201 -27.81 5.98 -15.49
CA ASP A 201 -27.53 7.09 -14.57
C ASP A 201 -26.82 8.25 -15.28
N GLN A 202 -27.44 9.43 -15.24
CA GLN A 202 -27.01 10.64 -15.94
C GLN A 202 -26.71 11.79 -14.98
N ASP A 203 -27.04 11.63 -13.70
CA ASP A 203 -26.72 12.59 -12.66
C ASP A 203 -25.30 12.31 -12.11
N PRO A 204 -24.32 13.20 -12.35
CA PRO A 204 -22.95 12.98 -11.90
C PRO A 204 -22.83 12.85 -10.37
N VAL A 205 -23.65 13.57 -9.60
CA VAL A 205 -23.62 13.53 -8.13
C VAL A 205 -24.09 12.17 -7.63
N HIS A 206 -25.20 11.67 -8.18
CA HIS A 206 -25.73 10.35 -7.84
C HIS A 206 -24.78 9.20 -8.25
N ILE A 207 -24.10 9.33 -9.40
CA ILE A 207 -23.04 8.41 -9.79
C ILE A 207 -21.92 8.41 -8.75
N LEU A 208 -21.42 9.58 -8.36
CA LEU A 208 -20.30 9.69 -7.40
C LEU A 208 -20.68 9.28 -5.98
N GLN A 209 -21.95 9.39 -5.60
CA GLN A 209 -22.46 8.79 -4.36
C GLN A 209 -22.33 7.26 -4.39
N HIS A 210 -22.60 6.61 -5.53
CA HIS A 210 -22.36 5.18 -5.69
C HIS A 210 -20.86 4.84 -5.77
N ALA A 211 -20.02 5.77 -6.24
CA ALA A 211 -18.56 5.62 -6.18
C ALA A 211 -18.07 5.53 -4.73
N ILE A 212 -18.59 6.37 -3.82
CA ILE A 212 -18.33 6.28 -2.39
C ILE A 212 -18.72 4.93 -1.82
N ARG A 213 -19.93 4.44 -2.12
CA ARG A 213 -20.38 3.11 -1.69
C ARG A 213 -19.46 1.99 -2.21
N THR A 214 -19.03 2.10 -3.47
CA THR A 214 -18.12 1.12 -4.10
C THR A 214 -16.73 1.13 -3.44
N GLY A 215 -16.18 2.32 -3.16
CA GLY A 215 -14.95 2.46 -2.40
C GLY A 215 -15.07 1.85 -0.99
N LEU A 216 -16.14 2.15 -0.26
CA LEU A 216 -16.39 1.56 1.07
C LEU A 216 -16.44 0.02 1.04
N ALA A 217 -16.96 -0.57 -0.04
CA ALA A 217 -16.99 -2.02 -0.23
C ALA A 217 -15.58 -2.63 -0.37
N ASP A 218 -14.62 -1.85 -0.86
CA ASP A 218 -13.20 -2.21 -0.89
C ASP A 218 -12.56 -2.03 0.51
N GLY A 219 -12.46 -0.80 1.00
CA GLY A 219 -11.69 -0.48 2.22
C GLY A 219 -12.28 -1.08 3.49
N TRP A 220 -13.59 -0.98 3.69
CA TRP A 220 -14.32 -1.57 4.82
C TRP A 220 -15.00 -2.89 4.44
N GLY A 221 -14.45 -3.59 3.45
CA GLY A 221 -14.91 -4.89 2.98
C GLY A 221 -13.74 -5.73 2.47
N GLY A 222 -13.56 -5.81 1.14
CA GLY A 222 -12.58 -6.68 0.49
C GLY A 222 -11.15 -6.57 1.05
N SER A 223 -10.58 -5.36 1.13
CA SER A 223 -9.24 -5.14 1.66
C SER A 223 -9.11 -5.46 3.16
N MET A 224 -10.18 -5.20 3.93
CA MET A 224 -10.21 -5.47 5.37
C MET A 224 -10.21 -6.98 5.64
N ILE A 225 -11.00 -7.72 4.86
CA ILE A 225 -11.04 -9.18 4.87
C ILE A 225 -9.67 -9.73 4.48
N ALA A 226 -9.05 -9.24 3.40
CA ALA A 226 -7.72 -9.68 2.97
C ALA A 226 -6.69 -9.54 4.10
N THR A 227 -6.66 -8.38 4.76
CA THR A 227 -5.71 -8.07 5.84
C THR A 227 -5.94 -8.95 7.08
N ASP A 228 -7.20 -9.08 7.52
CA ASP A 228 -7.53 -9.92 8.68
C ASP A 228 -7.13 -11.38 8.45
N VAL A 229 -7.45 -11.92 7.28
CA VAL A 229 -7.16 -13.31 6.96
C VAL A 229 -5.66 -13.54 6.77
N ALA A 230 -4.94 -12.60 6.13
CA ALA A 230 -3.49 -12.67 6.00
C ALA A 230 -2.81 -12.74 7.37
N ASP A 231 -3.25 -11.93 8.34
CA ASP A 231 -2.72 -11.97 9.70
C ASP A 231 -3.04 -13.29 10.42
N ILE A 232 -4.26 -13.81 10.26
CA ILE A 232 -4.67 -15.08 10.85
C ILE A 232 -3.83 -16.26 10.32
N LEU A 233 -3.59 -16.31 9.00
CA LEU A 233 -2.92 -17.42 8.34
C LEU A 233 -1.39 -17.32 8.34
N PHE A 234 -0.85 -16.10 8.24
CA PHE A 234 0.58 -15.87 8.07
C PHE A 234 1.24 -15.24 9.31
N GLY A 235 0.44 -14.79 10.28
CA GLY A 235 0.88 -14.13 11.50
C GLY A 235 0.74 -12.62 11.37
N THR A 236 0.26 -11.97 12.43
CA THR A 236 0.24 -10.50 12.52
C THR A 236 1.68 -9.97 12.47
N PRO A 237 2.01 -9.04 11.56
CA PRO A 237 3.35 -8.47 11.47
C PRO A 237 3.86 -7.86 12.78
N ALA A 238 5.15 -8.03 13.02
CA ALA A 238 5.88 -7.36 14.09
C ALA A 238 7.26 -6.92 13.55
N PRO A 239 7.87 -5.86 14.11
CA PRO A 239 9.17 -5.37 13.69
C PRO A 239 10.27 -6.43 13.66
N LEU A 240 10.96 -6.49 12.52
CA LEU A 240 12.10 -7.35 12.24
C LEU A 240 13.09 -6.61 11.33
N LEU A 241 14.31 -7.12 11.19
CA LEU A 241 15.29 -6.52 10.26
C LEU A 241 15.08 -7.07 8.85
N GLY A 242 14.98 -6.18 7.86
CA GLY A 242 14.88 -6.50 6.44
C GLY A 242 15.85 -5.67 5.61
N GLN A 243 15.88 -5.94 4.30
CA GLN A 243 16.72 -5.22 3.33
C GLN A 243 15.91 -4.80 2.10
N ALA A 244 16.33 -3.72 1.44
CA ALA A 244 15.72 -3.23 0.22
C ALA A 244 16.77 -2.81 -0.84
N ASN A 245 16.32 -2.73 -2.09
CA ASN A 245 17.05 -2.36 -3.31
C ASN A 245 17.74 -3.54 -4.04
N LEU A 246 18.20 -3.33 -5.26
CA LEU A 246 18.67 -4.39 -6.18
C LEU A 246 19.91 -5.14 -5.71
N GLY A 247 20.70 -4.57 -4.80
CA GLY A 247 21.87 -5.24 -4.20
C GLY A 247 21.54 -6.44 -3.31
N VAL A 248 20.25 -6.72 -3.07
CA VAL A 248 19.80 -7.94 -2.38
C VAL A 248 19.95 -9.20 -3.25
N LEU A 249 20.10 -9.06 -4.57
CA LEU A 249 20.38 -10.17 -5.48
C LEU A 249 21.80 -10.72 -5.27
N LYS A 250 21.99 -12.02 -5.51
CA LYS A 250 23.25 -12.73 -5.25
C LYS A 250 23.86 -13.32 -6.52
N ASP A 251 25.18 -13.25 -6.65
CA ASP A 251 25.91 -13.80 -7.78
C ASP A 251 26.08 -15.33 -7.73
N ASP A 252 26.02 -15.93 -6.53
CA ASP A 252 26.31 -17.34 -6.26
C ASP A 252 25.09 -18.17 -5.77
N MET A 253 23.89 -17.60 -5.83
CA MET A 253 22.63 -18.25 -5.48
C MET A 253 21.59 -18.11 -6.60
N VAL A 254 20.61 -19.01 -6.62
CA VAL A 254 19.46 -18.93 -7.55
C VAL A 254 18.57 -17.77 -7.11
N ASN A 255 18.49 -16.69 -7.88
CA ASN A 255 17.64 -15.55 -7.57
C ASN A 255 16.23 -15.77 -8.12
N VAL A 256 15.26 -15.86 -7.21
CA VAL A 256 13.84 -15.92 -7.52
C VAL A 256 13.18 -14.65 -7.00
N VAL A 257 12.60 -13.88 -7.91
CA VAL A 257 11.85 -12.66 -7.58
C VAL A 257 10.37 -13.00 -7.52
N VAL A 258 9.74 -12.81 -6.36
CA VAL A 258 8.30 -12.96 -6.20
C VAL A 258 7.65 -11.58 -6.37
N HIS A 259 6.81 -11.43 -7.39
CA HIS A 259 6.25 -10.14 -7.76
C HIS A 259 4.74 -10.22 -7.95
N GLY A 260 3.99 -9.35 -7.29
CA GLY A 260 2.57 -9.60 -7.19
C GLY A 260 1.88 -8.98 -5.98
N HIS A 261 0.80 -9.61 -5.53
CA HIS A 261 -0.06 -9.13 -4.44
C HIS A 261 -0.56 -10.21 -3.47
N GLU A 262 -0.66 -11.48 -3.87
CA GLU A 262 -1.32 -12.52 -3.07
C GLU A 262 -0.29 -13.23 -2.17
N PRO A 263 -0.44 -13.16 -0.82
CA PRO A 263 0.52 -13.76 0.09
C PRO A 263 0.47 -15.29 0.16
N THR A 264 -0.63 -15.91 -0.29
CA THR A 264 -0.78 -17.38 -0.34
C THR A 264 0.38 -18.03 -1.09
N LEU A 265 0.62 -17.59 -2.33
CA LEU A 265 1.74 -18.05 -3.14
C LEU A 265 3.10 -17.75 -2.50
N SER A 266 3.32 -16.50 -2.11
CA SER A 266 4.65 -16.05 -1.71
C SER A 266 5.12 -16.69 -0.40
N GLU A 267 4.23 -16.87 0.58
CA GLU A 267 4.54 -17.56 1.84
C GLU A 267 4.93 -19.02 1.61
N MET A 268 4.31 -19.68 0.64
CA MET A 268 4.67 -21.06 0.27
C MET A 268 5.98 -21.15 -0.49
N ILE A 269 6.31 -20.17 -1.33
CA ILE A 269 7.64 -20.06 -1.94
C ILE A 269 8.71 -19.87 -0.86
N VAL A 270 8.45 -19.04 0.15
CA VAL A 270 9.36 -18.88 1.30
C VAL A 270 9.56 -20.21 2.02
N ALA A 271 8.49 -20.89 2.40
CA ALA A 271 8.57 -22.20 3.05
C ALA A 271 9.32 -23.24 2.21
N ALA A 272 9.02 -23.34 0.91
CA ALA A 272 9.68 -24.26 0.00
C ALA A 272 11.17 -23.95 -0.19
N SER A 273 11.57 -22.67 -0.16
CA SER A 273 12.97 -22.27 -0.33
C SER A 273 13.88 -22.72 0.82
N GLN A 274 13.29 -22.93 2.00
CA GLN A 274 13.96 -23.42 3.21
C GLN A 274 13.95 -24.95 3.32
N ASP A 275 13.24 -25.66 2.42
CA ASP A 275 13.19 -27.12 2.43
C ASP A 275 14.57 -27.70 2.07
N PRO A 276 15.13 -28.62 2.89
CA PRO A 276 16.42 -29.26 2.61
C PRO A 276 16.52 -29.91 1.22
N GLU A 277 15.41 -30.41 0.69
CA GLU A 277 15.33 -30.99 -0.66
C GLU A 277 15.59 -29.94 -1.75
N ILE A 278 15.02 -28.74 -1.60
CA ILE A 278 15.19 -27.64 -2.55
C ILE A 278 16.60 -27.06 -2.44
N ILE A 279 17.12 -26.89 -1.23
CA ILE A 279 18.49 -26.43 -1.00
C ILE A 279 19.50 -27.40 -1.63
N ALA A 280 19.35 -28.71 -1.37
CA ALA A 280 20.21 -29.73 -1.98
C ALA A 280 20.08 -29.75 -3.51
N TYR A 281 18.89 -29.50 -4.05
CA TYR A 281 18.68 -29.41 -5.48
C TYR A 281 19.39 -28.20 -6.10
N ALA A 282 19.33 -27.03 -5.48
CA ALA A 282 20.08 -25.84 -5.89
C ALA A 282 21.60 -26.10 -5.91
N GLN A 283 22.11 -26.75 -4.85
CA GLN A 283 23.51 -27.17 -4.76
C GLN A 283 23.91 -28.14 -5.87
N SER A 284 23.03 -29.07 -6.25
CA SER A 284 23.28 -29.99 -7.37
C SER A 284 23.45 -29.30 -8.72
N LYS A 285 22.96 -28.06 -8.86
CA LYS A 285 23.10 -27.21 -10.07
C LYS A 285 24.21 -26.16 -9.96
N GLY A 286 24.98 -26.18 -8.87
CA GLY A 286 26.12 -25.29 -8.66
C GLY A 286 25.81 -23.95 -7.97
N ALA A 287 24.60 -23.76 -7.44
CA ALA A 287 24.25 -22.60 -6.60
C ALA A 287 24.45 -22.92 -5.12
N LYS A 288 24.78 -21.94 -4.27
CA LYS A 288 24.87 -22.17 -2.81
C LYS A 288 23.50 -22.42 -2.15
N GLY A 289 22.44 -21.95 -2.77
CA GLY A 289 21.06 -22.08 -2.33
C GLY A 289 20.11 -21.25 -3.21
N VAL A 290 18.92 -20.97 -2.70
CA VAL A 290 17.93 -20.08 -3.32
C VAL A 290 17.92 -18.74 -2.57
N ASN A 291 18.06 -17.64 -3.31
CA ASN A 291 17.89 -16.28 -2.81
C ASN A 291 16.51 -15.77 -3.25
N LEU A 292 15.64 -15.50 -2.28
CA LEU A 292 14.33 -14.91 -2.53
C LEU A 292 14.40 -13.39 -2.36
N SER A 293 13.73 -12.68 -3.25
CA SER A 293 13.45 -11.25 -3.07
C SER A 293 12.06 -10.91 -3.63
N GLY A 294 11.49 -9.80 -3.19
CA GLY A 294 10.15 -9.38 -3.59
C GLY A 294 10.11 -8.09 -4.41
N ILE A 295 9.07 -7.95 -5.25
CA ILE A 295 8.66 -6.66 -5.86
C ILE A 295 7.16 -6.40 -5.67
N CYS A 296 6.78 -5.15 -5.38
CA CYS A 296 5.41 -4.69 -5.12
C CYS A 296 4.78 -5.26 -3.82
N CYS A 297 3.46 -5.41 -3.78
CA CYS A 297 2.72 -5.60 -2.54
C CYS A 297 2.93 -7.00 -1.94
N THR A 298 3.12 -8.07 -2.73
CA THR A 298 3.54 -9.39 -2.20
C THR A 298 4.93 -9.33 -1.54
N ALA A 299 5.83 -8.46 -2.02
CA ALA A 299 7.12 -8.21 -1.37
C ALA A 299 6.92 -7.68 0.04
N ASN A 300 6.04 -6.69 0.20
CA ASN A 300 5.73 -6.13 1.50
C ASN A 300 5.14 -7.17 2.46
N GLU A 301 4.29 -8.08 1.97
CA GLU A 301 3.72 -9.15 2.80
C GLU A 301 4.80 -10.07 3.40
N ILE A 302 5.71 -10.59 2.57
CA ILE A 302 6.78 -11.50 3.04
C ILE A 302 7.94 -10.77 3.71
N LEU A 303 8.16 -9.49 3.37
CA LEU A 303 9.11 -8.63 4.07
C LEU A 303 8.65 -8.39 5.51
N MET A 304 7.38 -8.00 5.70
CA MET A 304 6.82 -7.70 7.03
C MET A 304 6.71 -8.90 7.95
N ARG A 305 6.59 -10.12 7.41
CA ARG A 305 6.40 -11.34 8.21
C ARG A 305 7.63 -12.22 8.32
N GLN A 306 8.42 -12.31 7.25
CA GLN A 306 9.53 -13.26 7.13
C GLN A 306 10.90 -12.58 6.98
N GLY A 307 10.95 -11.24 6.81
CA GLY A 307 12.20 -10.52 6.57
C GLY A 307 12.83 -10.76 5.21
N ILE A 308 12.05 -11.28 4.24
CA ILE A 308 12.53 -11.48 2.88
C ILE A 308 12.80 -10.13 2.21
N PRO A 309 13.99 -9.89 1.64
CA PRO A 309 14.34 -8.59 1.09
C PRO A 309 13.45 -8.13 -0.07
N ALA A 310 13.21 -6.83 -0.17
CA ALA A 310 12.53 -6.22 -1.31
C ALA A 310 13.54 -5.76 -2.37
N ALA A 311 13.58 -6.41 -3.54
CA ALA A 311 14.44 -5.98 -4.65
C ALA A 311 14.05 -4.59 -5.17
N GLY A 312 12.79 -4.17 -4.97
CA GLY A 312 12.36 -2.80 -5.21
C GLY A 312 10.85 -2.65 -5.36
N ASN A 313 10.43 -1.45 -5.78
CA ASN A 313 9.03 -1.10 -5.98
C ASN A 313 8.56 -1.36 -7.42
N PHE A 314 7.39 -0.85 -7.81
CA PHE A 314 6.74 -1.13 -9.10
C PHE A 314 7.65 -0.94 -10.32
N LEU A 315 8.47 0.10 -10.37
CA LEU A 315 9.33 0.36 -11.54
C LEU A 315 10.65 -0.44 -11.50
N HIS A 316 10.89 -1.25 -10.48
CA HIS A 316 12.04 -2.17 -10.40
C HIS A 316 11.79 -3.52 -11.07
N GLN A 317 10.56 -3.81 -11.51
CA GLN A 317 10.24 -5.11 -12.11
C GLN A 317 11.09 -5.39 -13.36
N GLU A 318 11.20 -4.45 -14.29
CA GLU A 318 12.07 -4.59 -15.47
C GLU A 318 13.56 -4.48 -15.13
N LEU A 319 13.89 -3.61 -14.17
CA LEU A 319 15.27 -3.33 -13.76
C LEU A 319 15.92 -4.52 -13.06
N SER A 320 15.16 -5.30 -12.30
CA SER A 320 15.65 -6.53 -11.68
C SER A 320 16.08 -7.58 -12.71
N ILE A 321 15.34 -7.71 -13.82
CA ILE A 321 15.68 -8.63 -14.91
C ILE A 321 16.91 -8.12 -15.67
N LEU A 322 17.03 -6.81 -15.87
CA LEU A 322 18.18 -6.19 -16.54
C LEU A 322 19.52 -6.49 -15.85
N THR A 323 19.52 -6.80 -14.55
CA THR A 323 20.73 -7.27 -13.85
C THR A 323 21.31 -8.53 -14.49
N GLY A 324 20.51 -9.31 -15.21
CA GLY A 324 20.86 -10.62 -15.77
C GLY A 324 21.02 -11.72 -14.72
N ALA A 325 20.72 -11.44 -13.45
CA ALA A 325 20.94 -12.37 -12.34
C ALA A 325 19.68 -13.15 -11.92
N VAL A 326 18.50 -12.77 -12.41
CA VAL A 326 17.21 -13.37 -12.01
C VAL A 326 16.93 -14.63 -12.82
N GLU A 327 16.83 -15.80 -12.16
CA GLU A 327 16.45 -17.04 -12.86
C GLU A 327 14.97 -17.10 -13.16
N ALA A 328 14.14 -16.67 -12.20
CA ALA A 328 12.70 -16.67 -12.35
C ALA A 328 12.09 -15.44 -11.69
N MET A 329 11.17 -14.80 -12.40
CA MET A 329 10.22 -13.87 -11.81
C MET A 329 8.86 -14.55 -11.76
N VAL A 330 8.41 -14.85 -10.55
CA VAL A 330 7.16 -15.56 -10.27
C VAL A 330 6.09 -14.52 -9.98
N VAL A 331 5.00 -14.55 -10.75
CA VAL A 331 3.96 -13.52 -10.73
C VAL A 331 2.56 -14.07 -10.57
N ASP A 332 1.76 -13.41 -9.72
CA ASP A 332 0.35 -13.72 -9.50
C ASP A 332 -0.58 -12.76 -10.29
N VAL A 333 -1.12 -11.72 -9.64
CA VAL A 333 -2.09 -10.74 -10.10
C VAL A 333 -1.62 -9.31 -9.86
N GLN A 334 -2.13 -8.40 -10.70
CA GLN A 334 -2.07 -6.94 -10.53
C GLN A 334 -0.65 -6.32 -10.60
N CYS A 335 -0.55 -5.16 -11.25
CA CYS A 335 0.69 -4.37 -11.40
C CYS A 335 1.90 -5.13 -12.02
N ILE A 336 1.64 -6.21 -12.74
CA ILE A 336 2.63 -6.98 -13.51
C ILE A 336 2.62 -6.46 -14.94
N MET A 337 3.75 -5.92 -15.40
CA MET A 337 3.86 -5.40 -16.76
C MET A 337 3.97 -6.54 -17.76
N GLN A 338 3.15 -6.53 -18.81
CA GLN A 338 3.27 -7.48 -19.91
C GLN A 338 4.66 -7.40 -20.60
N ALA A 339 5.32 -6.24 -20.56
CA ALA A 339 6.65 -6.02 -21.11
C ALA A 339 7.76 -6.88 -20.47
N LEU A 340 7.50 -7.48 -19.30
CA LEU A 340 8.44 -8.38 -18.63
C LEU A 340 8.84 -9.56 -19.50
N VAL A 341 7.91 -10.12 -20.28
CA VAL A 341 8.20 -11.29 -21.14
C VAL A 341 9.17 -10.93 -22.26
N ASP A 342 8.90 -9.84 -22.97
CA ASP A 342 9.74 -9.39 -24.07
C ASP A 342 11.14 -8.99 -23.56
N LEU A 343 11.20 -8.32 -22.40
CA LEU A 343 12.48 -7.95 -21.79
C LEU A 343 13.27 -9.20 -21.35
N ALA A 344 12.61 -10.15 -20.68
CA ALA A 344 13.24 -11.39 -20.22
C ALA A 344 13.81 -12.25 -21.37
N SER A 345 13.28 -12.13 -22.59
CA SER A 345 13.81 -12.84 -23.77
C SER A 345 15.25 -12.47 -24.15
N ASN A 346 15.77 -11.36 -23.63
CA ASN A 346 17.18 -10.94 -23.80
C ASN A 346 18.14 -11.62 -22.79
N PHE A 347 17.59 -12.34 -21.81
CA PHE A 347 18.32 -13.02 -20.74
C PHE A 347 17.85 -14.48 -20.63
N HIS A 348 18.32 -15.20 -19.60
CA HIS A 348 17.81 -16.53 -19.31
C HIS A 348 16.51 -16.50 -18.48
N THR A 349 16.19 -15.37 -17.87
CA THR A 349 15.08 -15.22 -16.90
C THR A 349 13.77 -15.82 -17.42
N GLN A 350 13.14 -16.65 -16.60
CA GLN A 350 11.80 -17.17 -16.88
C GLN A 350 10.74 -16.34 -16.16
N ILE A 351 9.73 -15.88 -16.90
CA ILE A 351 8.51 -15.32 -16.30
C ILE A 351 7.55 -16.48 -16.05
N ILE A 352 7.14 -16.65 -14.79
CA ILE A 352 6.24 -17.73 -14.36
C ILE A 352 4.96 -17.10 -13.83
N THR A 353 3.87 -17.21 -14.57
CA THR A 353 2.53 -16.81 -14.11
C THR A 353 1.88 -17.93 -13.33
N THR A 354 1.20 -17.60 -12.24
CA THR A 354 0.63 -18.59 -11.32
C THR A 354 -0.88 -18.46 -11.11
N SER A 355 -1.45 -17.27 -11.23
CA SER A 355 -2.90 -17.10 -11.04
C SER A 355 -3.69 -17.59 -12.25
N PRO A 356 -4.81 -18.32 -12.08
CA PRO A 356 -5.70 -18.64 -13.21
C PRO A 356 -6.28 -17.38 -13.87
N LYS A 357 -6.30 -16.26 -13.14
CA LYS A 357 -6.83 -14.96 -13.57
C LYS A 357 -5.88 -14.19 -14.48
N VAL A 358 -4.58 -14.52 -14.48
CA VAL A 358 -3.55 -13.74 -15.17
C VAL A 358 -2.59 -14.65 -15.94
N LYS A 359 -2.61 -14.52 -17.27
CA LYS A 359 -1.66 -15.19 -18.18
C LYS A 359 -0.98 -14.14 -19.04
N LEU A 360 0.35 -14.26 -19.15
CA LEU A 360 1.15 -13.43 -20.03
C LEU A 360 1.57 -14.26 -21.24
N LYS A 361 1.29 -13.75 -22.44
CA LYS A 361 1.70 -14.43 -23.68
C LYS A 361 3.22 -14.58 -23.68
N GLY A 362 3.71 -15.82 -23.82
CA GLY A 362 5.13 -16.16 -23.85
C GLY A 362 5.73 -16.50 -22.48
N ALA A 363 5.02 -16.27 -21.37
CA ALA A 363 5.43 -16.73 -20.05
C ALA A 363 5.13 -18.22 -19.86
N THR A 364 5.88 -18.88 -18.97
CA THR A 364 5.53 -20.18 -18.42
C THR A 364 4.32 -20.00 -17.49
N HIS A 365 3.39 -20.95 -17.51
CA HIS A 365 2.25 -20.95 -16.59
C HIS A 365 2.30 -22.19 -15.71
N ILE A 366 2.45 -21.99 -14.41
CA ILE A 366 2.35 -23.02 -13.39
C ILE A 366 1.26 -22.57 -12.45
N GLU A 367 0.02 -22.98 -12.73
CA GLU A 367 -1.16 -22.56 -11.97
C GLU A 367 -1.00 -22.96 -10.49
N PHE A 368 -1.26 -22.01 -9.59
CA PHE A 368 -1.21 -22.23 -8.15
C PHE A 368 -2.57 -22.66 -7.62
N ASP A 369 -2.55 -23.66 -6.76
CA ASP A 369 -3.72 -24.23 -6.08
C ASP A 369 -3.36 -24.38 -4.60
N GLU A 370 -4.12 -23.74 -3.72
CA GLU A 370 -3.92 -23.76 -2.28
C GLU A 370 -4.00 -25.17 -1.67
N HIS A 371 -4.70 -26.10 -2.33
CA HIS A 371 -4.78 -27.51 -1.93
C HIS A 371 -3.45 -28.26 -2.15
N HIS A 372 -2.58 -27.76 -3.02
CA HIS A 372 -1.28 -28.33 -3.39
C HIS A 372 -0.14 -27.29 -3.30
N ALA A 373 -0.31 -26.31 -2.42
CA ALA A 373 0.46 -25.08 -2.35
C ALA A 373 1.98 -25.32 -2.25
N LEU A 374 2.42 -26.16 -1.30
CA LEU A 374 3.84 -26.45 -1.09
C LEU A 374 4.42 -27.28 -2.24
N THR A 375 3.66 -28.25 -2.77
CA THR A 375 4.07 -29.04 -3.93
C THR A 375 4.33 -28.15 -5.15
N ILE A 376 3.42 -27.21 -5.44
CA ILE A 376 3.54 -26.28 -6.56
C ILE A 376 4.68 -25.28 -6.31
N ALA A 377 4.83 -24.76 -5.09
CA ALA A 377 5.96 -23.89 -4.74
C ALA A 377 7.32 -24.59 -4.98
N LYS A 378 7.45 -25.86 -4.60
CA LYS A 378 8.64 -26.68 -4.91
C LYS A 378 8.84 -26.85 -6.41
N GLN A 379 7.79 -27.06 -7.20
CA GLN A 379 7.87 -27.15 -8.65
C GLN A 379 8.38 -25.84 -9.28
N ILE A 380 7.87 -24.70 -8.82
CA ILE A 380 8.31 -23.36 -9.27
C ILE A 380 9.80 -23.17 -8.96
N LEU A 381 10.24 -23.46 -7.73
CA LEU A 381 11.64 -23.33 -7.34
C LEU A 381 12.55 -24.28 -8.11
N ARG A 382 12.14 -25.53 -8.36
CA ARG A 382 12.88 -26.47 -9.22
C ARG A 382 13.04 -25.92 -10.64
N THR A 383 11.99 -25.32 -11.19
CA THR A 383 12.02 -24.69 -12.52
C THR A 383 13.03 -23.53 -12.57
N ALA A 384 13.08 -22.70 -11.52
CA ALA A 384 14.07 -21.63 -11.41
C ALA A 384 15.50 -22.18 -11.25
N ILE A 385 15.68 -23.19 -10.40
CA ILE A 385 16.97 -23.86 -10.16
C ILE A 385 17.52 -24.50 -11.44
N ASP A 386 16.67 -25.15 -12.24
CA ASP A 386 17.06 -25.70 -13.55
C ASP A 386 17.51 -24.63 -14.55
N ASN A 387 17.12 -23.37 -14.31
CA ASN A 387 17.49 -22.25 -15.14
C ASN A 387 18.83 -21.61 -14.76
N TYR A 388 19.30 -21.80 -13.52
CA TYR A 388 20.54 -21.22 -13.00
C TYR A 388 21.79 -21.51 -13.87
N PRO A 389 22.00 -22.74 -14.39
CA PRO A 389 23.16 -23.01 -15.27
C PRO A 389 23.14 -22.24 -16.60
N LYS A 390 22.02 -21.63 -16.98
CA LYS A 390 21.88 -20.81 -18.20
C LYS A 390 22.18 -19.33 -17.96
N ARG A 391 22.45 -18.94 -16.71
CA ARG A 391 22.76 -17.54 -16.34
C ARG A 391 23.95 -17.02 -17.16
N GLY A 392 23.72 -15.87 -17.78
CA GLY A 392 24.73 -15.17 -18.59
C GLY A 392 25.52 -14.15 -17.77
N ALA A 393 25.96 -13.09 -18.46
CA ALA A 393 26.67 -11.98 -17.83
C ALA A 393 25.74 -11.18 -16.90
N ILE A 394 26.16 -11.02 -15.65
CA ILE A 394 25.42 -10.28 -14.63
C ILE A 394 26.00 -8.89 -14.38
N HIS A 395 25.17 -8.00 -13.85
CA HIS A 395 25.56 -6.71 -13.29
C HIS A 395 24.51 -6.32 -12.25
N ILE A 396 24.85 -6.57 -10.99
CA ILE A 396 23.99 -6.29 -9.84
C ILE A 396 24.51 -5.00 -9.19
N PRO A 397 23.69 -3.93 -9.13
CA PRO A 397 24.05 -2.72 -8.39
C PRO A 397 24.41 -3.07 -6.94
N GLN A 398 25.56 -2.60 -6.46
CA GLN A 398 26.00 -2.84 -5.08
C GLN A 398 25.39 -1.82 -4.12
N ILE A 399 24.05 -1.69 -4.18
CA ILE A 399 23.26 -0.71 -3.43
C ILE A 399 22.16 -1.47 -2.72
N THR A 400 22.20 -1.43 -1.39
CA THR A 400 21.26 -2.08 -0.48
C THR A 400 21.07 -1.18 0.72
N GLU A 401 19.85 -1.11 1.24
CA GLU A 401 19.53 -0.43 2.49
C GLU A 401 18.88 -1.40 3.49
N GLU A 402 19.13 -1.18 4.78
CA GLU A 402 18.46 -1.91 5.86
C GLU A 402 17.20 -1.16 6.31
N LEU A 403 16.20 -1.91 6.78
CA LEU A 403 14.97 -1.34 7.30
C LEU A 403 14.32 -2.21 8.37
N THR A 404 13.39 -1.60 9.11
CA THR A 404 12.51 -2.24 10.08
C THR A 404 11.05 -2.08 9.63
N PRO A 405 10.45 -3.08 8.97
CA PRO A 405 9.04 -3.05 8.58
C PRO A 405 8.16 -3.71 9.64
N GLY A 406 6.86 -3.89 9.39
CA GLY A 406 6.01 -4.73 10.25
C GLY A 406 5.31 -4.01 11.39
N PHE A 407 5.05 -2.70 11.25
CA PHE A 407 4.29 -1.92 12.23
C PHE A 407 2.78 -2.13 12.08
N SER A 408 2.30 -3.30 12.50
CA SER A 408 0.86 -3.59 12.62
C SER A 408 0.21 -2.69 13.67
N HIS A 409 -1.12 -2.51 13.60
CA HIS A 409 -1.84 -1.71 14.60
C HIS A 409 -1.81 -2.37 15.98
N GLU A 410 -1.73 -3.70 16.03
CA GLU A 410 -1.49 -4.48 17.24
C GLU A 410 -0.13 -4.17 17.85
N TYR A 411 0.93 -4.16 17.04
CA TYR A 411 2.27 -3.85 17.52
C TYR A 411 2.39 -2.38 17.96
N ILE A 412 1.79 -1.44 17.21
CA ILE A 412 1.72 -0.03 17.60
C ILE A 412 1.05 0.12 18.97
N ASN A 413 -0.05 -0.61 19.20
CA ASN A 413 -0.73 -0.57 20.49
C ASN A 413 0.15 -1.16 21.62
N TYR A 414 0.86 -2.26 21.33
CA TYR A 414 1.80 -2.88 22.26
C TYR A 414 3.00 -1.97 22.59
N MET A 415 3.65 -1.36 21.60
CA MET A 415 4.86 -0.57 21.83
C MET A 415 4.60 0.71 22.64
N LEU A 416 3.38 1.26 22.57
CA LEU A 416 3.00 2.45 23.33
C LEU A 416 2.71 2.17 24.82
N GLY A 417 2.50 0.91 25.24
CA GLY A 417 2.08 0.61 26.61
C GLY A 417 2.50 -0.74 27.19
N GLY A 418 3.22 -1.56 26.43
CA GLY A 418 3.42 -2.98 26.72
C GLY A 418 2.10 -3.74 26.86
N SER A 419 2.16 -4.97 27.35
CA SER A 419 0.97 -5.80 27.57
C SER A 419 0.05 -5.30 28.69
N TYR A 420 0.56 -4.47 29.61
CA TYR A 420 -0.18 -4.00 30.78
C TYR A 420 -1.13 -2.83 30.49
N ARG A 421 -0.73 -1.92 29.59
CA ARG A 421 -1.46 -0.66 29.29
C ARG A 421 -1.44 -0.32 27.80
N ALA A 422 -1.47 -1.35 26.93
CA ALA A 422 -1.55 -1.19 25.48
C ALA A 422 -2.72 -0.28 25.12
N SER A 423 -2.42 0.89 24.58
CA SER A 423 -3.40 1.92 24.23
C SER A 423 -2.80 2.92 23.24
N PHE A 424 -3.65 3.58 22.45
CA PHE A 424 -3.26 4.71 21.59
C PHE A 424 -3.11 6.02 22.37
N ARG A 425 -3.34 6.01 23.70
CA ARG A 425 -3.27 7.21 24.54
C ARG A 425 -1.97 7.97 24.41
N PRO A 426 -0.78 7.33 24.42
CA PRO A 426 0.47 8.06 24.29
C PRO A 426 0.62 8.76 22.94
N LEU A 427 0.12 8.15 21.85
CA LEU A 427 0.10 8.80 20.53
C LEU A 427 -0.84 10.00 20.53
N ASN A 428 -2.07 9.84 21.04
CA ASN A 428 -3.04 10.91 21.11
C ASN A 428 -2.52 12.08 21.97
N ASP A 429 -1.89 11.79 23.13
CA ASP A 429 -1.30 12.80 24.01
C ASP A 429 -0.11 13.52 23.36
N ALA A 430 0.72 12.82 22.59
CA ALA A 430 1.80 13.43 21.82
C ALA A 430 1.25 14.42 20.78
N ILE A 431 0.15 14.09 20.11
CA ILE A 431 -0.53 15.00 19.18
C ILE A 431 -1.16 16.18 19.93
N MET A 432 -1.92 15.91 20.99
CA MET A 432 -2.62 16.92 21.79
C MET A 432 -1.66 17.92 22.43
N SER A 433 -0.50 17.46 22.90
CA SER A 433 0.54 18.33 23.47
C SER A 433 1.34 19.11 22.42
N GLY A 434 1.31 18.67 21.16
CA GLY A 434 2.06 19.26 20.05
C GLY A 434 3.47 18.72 19.87
N ARG A 435 3.85 17.61 20.55
CA ARG A 435 5.10 16.88 20.25
C ARG A 435 5.05 16.28 18.85
N ILE A 436 3.89 15.76 18.48
CA ILE A 436 3.56 15.40 17.11
C ILE A 436 2.58 16.44 16.61
N ARG A 437 2.90 17.07 15.48
CA ARG A 437 2.01 18.07 14.87
C ARG A 437 0.73 17.40 14.36
N GLY A 438 0.89 16.29 13.66
CA GLY A 438 -0.19 15.44 13.15
C GLY A 438 0.38 14.16 12.56
N VAL A 439 -0.46 13.40 11.85
CA VAL A 439 -0.05 12.15 11.19
C VAL A 439 -0.28 12.23 9.69
N ALA A 440 0.58 11.61 8.89
CA ALA A 440 0.39 11.50 7.45
C ALA A 440 0.61 10.06 6.98
N ALA A 441 -0.30 9.58 6.13
CA ALA A 441 -0.18 8.31 5.46
C ALA A 441 0.33 8.53 4.02
N ILE A 442 1.54 8.10 3.70
CA ILE A 442 2.09 8.18 2.34
C ILE A 442 2.02 6.79 1.69
N VAL A 443 1.18 6.67 0.66
CA VAL A 443 0.80 5.40 0.07
C VAL A 443 0.94 5.44 -1.46
N GLY A 444 0.65 4.33 -2.13
CA GLY A 444 0.43 4.31 -3.57
C GLY A 444 1.56 3.66 -4.36
N CYS A 445 1.67 4.07 -5.62
CA CYS A 445 2.44 3.40 -6.67
C CYS A 445 3.70 4.20 -7.06
N ASN A 446 4.30 3.88 -8.20
CA ASN A 446 5.23 4.76 -8.92
C ASN A 446 4.71 5.02 -10.33
N ASN A 447 5.05 6.16 -10.91
CA ASN A 447 4.67 6.53 -12.28
C ASN A 447 5.92 6.88 -13.09
N PRO A 448 6.22 6.20 -14.21
CA PRO A 448 7.46 6.43 -14.96
C PRO A 448 7.50 7.81 -15.65
N ARG A 449 6.38 8.56 -15.63
CA ARG A 449 6.29 9.93 -16.16
C ARG A 449 6.75 10.99 -15.16
N SER A 450 6.84 10.66 -13.88
CA SER A 450 7.53 11.47 -12.86
C SER A 450 8.95 10.95 -12.65
N LYS A 451 9.75 11.68 -11.87
CA LYS A 451 10.99 11.16 -11.32
C LYS A 451 10.63 10.12 -10.26
N GLN A 452 10.87 8.85 -10.52
CA GLN A 452 10.55 7.74 -9.61
C GLN A 452 11.15 8.01 -8.22
N ASP A 453 10.36 7.74 -7.19
CA ASP A 453 10.67 7.81 -5.75
C ASP A 453 10.91 9.21 -5.19
N TYR A 454 11.13 10.21 -6.05
CA TYR A 454 11.40 11.58 -5.61
C TYR A 454 10.23 12.18 -4.85
N LEU A 455 9.00 12.03 -5.35
CA LEU A 455 7.85 12.69 -4.73
C LEU A 455 7.49 12.03 -3.40
N HIS A 456 7.58 10.69 -3.32
CA HIS A 456 7.42 9.97 -2.05
C HIS A 456 8.43 10.50 -1.03
N THR A 457 9.71 10.45 -1.37
CA THR A 457 10.79 10.67 -0.41
C THR A 457 10.96 12.13 0.00
N TYR A 458 10.80 13.07 -0.94
CA TYR A 458 10.86 14.49 -0.63
C TYR A 458 9.74 14.91 0.31
N VAL A 459 8.50 14.49 0.04
CA VAL A 459 7.34 14.81 0.89
C VAL A 459 7.50 14.18 2.28
N THR A 460 7.94 12.91 2.37
CA THR A 460 8.23 12.25 3.65
C THR A 460 9.25 13.07 4.47
N GLN A 461 10.38 13.44 3.86
CA GLN A 461 11.44 14.19 4.56
C GLN A 461 10.99 15.57 5.04
N GLU A 462 10.26 16.32 4.22
CA GLU A 462 9.80 17.66 4.60
C GLU A 462 8.73 17.62 5.71
N LEU A 463 7.84 16.62 5.70
CA LEU A 463 6.85 16.46 6.77
C LEU A 463 7.48 15.99 8.09
N LEU A 464 8.47 15.10 8.03
CA LEU A 464 9.22 14.66 9.21
C LEU A 464 9.91 15.81 9.94
N LYS A 465 10.51 16.76 9.20
CA LYS A 465 11.12 17.98 9.76
C LYS A 465 10.12 18.87 10.53
N GLN A 466 8.83 18.68 10.27
CA GLN A 466 7.72 19.47 10.84
C GLN A 466 6.95 18.70 11.92
N ASP A 467 7.59 17.70 12.54
CA ASP A 467 7.02 16.83 13.58
C ASP A 467 5.75 16.08 13.15
N VAL A 468 5.61 15.75 11.87
CA VAL A 468 4.51 14.91 11.38
C VAL A 468 4.96 13.45 11.40
N LEU A 469 4.24 12.59 12.14
CA LEU A 469 4.51 11.16 12.15
C LEU A 469 4.03 10.54 10.83
N ILE A 470 4.90 9.79 10.16
CA ILE A 470 4.61 9.19 8.86
C ILE A 470 4.35 7.70 9.00
N VAL A 471 3.26 7.23 8.38
CA VAL A 471 3.00 5.82 8.13
C VAL A 471 2.99 5.57 6.63
N GLU A 472 3.53 4.44 6.18
CA GLU A 472 3.63 4.13 4.75
C GLU A 472 3.18 2.71 4.42
N THR A 473 2.66 2.54 3.21
CA THR A 473 2.32 1.23 2.62
C THR A 473 2.74 1.16 1.16
N GLY A 474 2.73 -0.05 0.61
CA GLY A 474 2.89 -0.28 -0.83
C GLY A 474 4.25 0.16 -1.37
N CYS A 475 4.27 0.76 -2.56
CA CYS A 475 5.51 1.18 -3.21
C CYS A 475 6.16 2.39 -2.53
N GLY A 476 5.37 3.23 -1.84
CA GLY A 476 5.87 4.37 -1.07
C GLY A 476 6.81 3.91 0.05
N ALA A 477 6.38 2.90 0.83
CA ALA A 477 7.19 2.31 1.89
C ALA A 477 8.54 1.76 1.38
N ILE A 478 8.54 1.10 0.21
CA ILE A 478 9.79 0.62 -0.41
C ILE A 478 10.65 1.81 -0.91
N ALA A 479 10.04 2.90 -1.38
CA ALA A 479 10.78 4.10 -1.79
C ALA A 479 11.52 4.73 -0.59
N ALA A 480 10.85 4.88 0.56
CA ALA A 480 11.49 5.35 1.79
C ALA A 480 12.54 4.38 2.33
N ALA A 481 12.32 3.06 2.19
CA ALA A 481 13.26 2.03 2.60
C ALA A 481 14.61 2.19 1.91
N LYS A 482 14.60 2.41 0.59
CA LYS A 482 15.80 2.57 -0.23
C LYS A 482 16.56 3.89 0.01
N LEU A 483 16.06 4.76 0.87
CA LEU A 483 16.77 5.95 1.36
C LEU A 483 17.15 5.87 2.85
N GLY A 484 17.01 4.69 3.47
CA GLY A 484 17.35 4.49 4.87
C GLY A 484 16.47 5.24 5.86
N LEU A 485 15.22 5.58 5.51
CA LEU A 485 14.29 6.27 6.42
C LEU A 485 13.53 5.34 7.39
N LEU A 486 13.71 4.03 7.22
CA LEU A 486 12.95 2.99 7.92
C LEU A 486 13.80 2.16 8.91
N LEU A 487 15.05 2.54 9.17
CA LEU A 487 15.91 1.90 10.18
C LEU A 487 15.87 2.74 11.48
N GLY A 488 15.79 2.09 12.65
CA GLY A 488 15.43 2.74 13.92
C GLY A 488 16.16 4.05 14.28
N GLU A 489 17.49 4.09 14.18
CA GLU A 489 18.27 5.31 14.41
C GLU A 489 18.40 6.20 13.16
N ALA A 490 18.13 5.64 11.99
CA ALA A 490 18.33 6.31 10.72
C ALA A 490 17.23 7.35 10.46
N GLY A 491 17.63 8.56 10.14
CA GLY A 491 16.71 9.67 9.88
C GLY A 491 16.20 10.37 11.14
N LEU A 492 16.60 9.95 12.37
CA LEU A 492 16.33 10.72 13.60
C LEU A 492 17.03 12.10 13.60
N ASP A 493 18.09 12.26 12.81
CA ASP A 493 18.74 13.54 12.53
C ASP A 493 17.96 14.41 11.54
N LYS A 494 16.96 13.85 10.85
CA LYS A 494 16.16 14.48 9.80
C LYS A 494 14.72 14.76 10.23
N VAL A 495 14.37 14.49 11.49
CA VAL A 495 13.03 14.75 12.04
C VAL A 495 13.01 16.00 12.92
N GLY A 496 11.83 16.58 13.08
CA GLY A 496 11.59 17.65 14.04
C GLY A 496 11.84 17.20 15.48
N ALA A 497 12.06 18.17 16.36
CA ALA A 497 12.54 17.91 17.72
C ALA A 497 11.50 17.22 18.61
N GLY A 498 10.21 17.43 18.37
CA GLY A 498 9.13 16.81 19.13
C GLY A 498 8.90 15.35 18.74
N LEU A 499 8.89 15.05 17.43
CA LEU A 499 8.77 13.70 16.91
C LEU A 499 10.01 12.87 17.26
N ARG A 500 11.20 13.49 17.22
CA ARG A 500 12.44 12.85 17.68
C ARG A 500 12.32 12.30 19.10
N GLU A 501 11.85 13.13 20.03
CA GLU A 501 11.66 12.74 21.44
C GLU A 501 10.73 11.53 21.56
N VAL A 502 9.68 11.46 20.74
CA VAL A 502 8.75 10.31 20.70
C VAL A 502 9.43 9.07 20.12
N CYS A 503 10.14 9.19 18.99
CA CYS A 503 10.85 8.08 18.37
C CYS A 503 11.91 7.47 19.29
N GLU A 504 12.71 8.31 19.96
CA GLU A 504 13.70 7.90 20.97
C GLU A 504 13.01 7.19 22.15
N THR A 505 11.96 7.79 22.70
CA THR A 505 11.23 7.24 23.87
C THR A 505 10.59 5.88 23.60
N VAL A 506 10.01 5.69 22.40
CA VAL A 506 9.31 4.44 22.05
C VAL A 506 10.28 3.41 21.43
N GLY A 507 11.40 3.85 20.86
CA GLY A 507 12.36 3.00 20.15
C GLY A 507 11.89 2.63 18.74
N ILE A 508 11.40 3.61 17.97
CA ILE A 508 10.83 3.40 16.63
C ILE A 508 11.50 4.28 15.57
N PRO A 509 11.56 3.83 14.30
CA PRO A 509 11.92 4.70 13.19
C PRO A 509 10.88 5.82 13.00
N PRO A 510 11.27 6.92 12.35
CA PRO A 510 10.38 8.06 12.12
C PRO A 510 9.28 7.79 11.07
N VAL A 511 9.50 6.78 10.22
CA VAL A 511 8.51 6.28 9.26
C VAL A 511 8.09 4.88 9.71
N LEU A 512 6.78 4.60 9.76
CA LEU A 512 6.26 3.29 10.14
C LEU A 512 5.71 2.57 8.91
N HIS A 513 6.41 1.53 8.45
CA HIS A 513 5.93 0.69 7.35
C HIS A 513 4.81 -0.23 7.86
N MET A 514 3.58 0.06 7.42
CA MET A 514 2.36 -0.65 7.81
C MET A 514 1.91 -1.74 6.83
N GLY A 515 2.49 -1.81 5.63
CA GLY A 515 2.40 -3.03 4.81
C GLY A 515 2.11 -2.86 3.34
N SER A 516 1.32 -3.80 2.82
CA SER A 516 0.92 -3.87 1.42
C SER A 516 -0.23 -2.90 1.12
N CYS A 517 -0.73 -2.96 -0.12
CA CYS A 517 -1.80 -2.12 -0.63
C CYS A 517 -3.12 -2.33 0.15
N VAL A 518 -3.43 -3.57 0.55
CA VAL A 518 -4.64 -3.90 1.32
C VAL A 518 -4.48 -3.56 2.80
N ASP A 519 -3.24 -3.50 3.30
CA ASP A 519 -2.91 -3.07 4.66
C ASP A 519 -3.17 -1.57 4.92
N ASN A 520 -3.58 -0.79 3.91
CA ASN A 520 -4.17 0.54 4.14
C ASN A 520 -5.40 0.47 5.08
N THR A 521 -6.02 -0.70 5.22
CA THR A 521 -7.06 -0.95 6.22
C THR A 521 -6.54 -0.96 7.66
N ARG A 522 -5.24 -1.18 7.88
CA ARG A 522 -4.59 -0.93 9.18
C ARG A 522 -4.59 0.55 9.52
N ILE A 523 -4.38 1.43 8.54
CA ILE A 523 -4.46 2.89 8.75
C ILE A 523 -5.88 3.27 9.15
N LEU A 524 -6.91 2.72 8.48
CA LEU A 524 -8.30 2.92 8.88
C LEU A 524 -8.56 2.42 10.31
N THR A 525 -8.00 1.27 10.67
CA THR A 525 -8.13 0.70 12.02
C THR A 525 -7.42 1.55 13.07
N VAL A 526 -6.21 2.06 12.78
CA VAL A 526 -5.48 3.00 13.65
C VAL A 526 -6.29 4.27 13.87
N LEU A 527 -6.84 4.87 12.79
CA LEU A 527 -7.67 6.07 12.90
C LEU A 527 -8.92 5.79 13.76
N THR A 528 -9.58 4.63 13.59
CA THR A 528 -10.68 4.22 14.49
C THR A 528 -10.21 4.14 15.94
N GLN A 529 -9.08 3.48 16.21
CA GLN A 529 -8.58 3.32 17.58
C GLN A 529 -8.16 4.65 18.22
N MET A 530 -7.63 5.58 17.45
CA MET A 530 -7.38 6.95 17.90
C MET A 530 -8.68 7.67 18.29
N VAL A 531 -9.77 7.48 17.54
CA VAL A 531 -11.10 8.01 17.91
C VAL A 531 -11.64 7.33 19.18
N GLU A 532 -11.57 6.01 19.26
CA GLU A 532 -12.06 5.22 20.40
C GLU A 532 -11.34 5.56 21.70
N GLU A 533 -10.02 5.79 21.63
CA GLU A 533 -9.21 6.24 22.76
C GLU A 533 -9.59 7.66 23.23
N GLY A 534 -10.01 8.51 22.30
CA GLY A 534 -10.50 9.85 22.57
C GLY A 534 -9.40 10.91 22.70
N GLY A 535 -9.83 12.17 22.88
CA GLY A 535 -8.95 13.34 22.94
C GLY A 535 -8.73 14.04 21.58
N LEU A 536 -8.94 13.35 20.47
CA LEU A 536 -8.79 13.87 19.09
C LEU A 536 -10.12 13.93 18.31
N GLY A 537 -11.23 14.16 19.02
CA GLY A 537 -12.58 14.19 18.43
C GLY A 537 -13.35 12.88 18.62
N ASP A 538 -14.52 12.80 17.98
CA ASP A 538 -15.48 11.68 18.04
C ASP A 538 -15.65 10.95 16.70
N ASP A 539 -14.85 11.33 15.69
CA ASP A 539 -14.87 10.75 14.34
C ASP A 539 -13.54 11.04 13.61
N ILE A 540 -13.26 10.27 12.55
CA ILE A 540 -11.98 10.29 11.82
C ILE A 540 -11.72 11.65 11.16
N ASP A 541 -12.75 12.34 10.66
CA ASP A 541 -12.60 13.66 10.02
C ASP A 541 -12.09 14.74 10.98
N LYS A 542 -12.08 14.50 12.28
CA LYS A 542 -11.54 15.46 13.27
C LYS A 542 -10.07 15.25 13.57
N ILE A 543 -9.53 14.06 13.29
CA ILE A 543 -8.14 13.75 13.58
C ILE A 543 -7.26 14.65 12.70
N PRO A 544 -6.18 15.26 13.23
CA PRO A 544 -5.18 15.99 12.44
C PRO A 544 -4.33 15.01 11.61
N ALA A 545 -4.95 14.47 10.56
CA ALA A 545 -4.40 13.43 9.69
C ALA A 545 -4.62 13.75 8.21
N VAL A 546 -3.73 13.27 7.35
CA VAL A 546 -3.87 13.37 5.88
C VAL A 546 -3.39 12.08 5.20
N GLY A 547 -3.97 11.73 4.07
CA GLY A 547 -3.48 10.69 3.17
C GLY A 547 -2.85 11.29 1.92
N LEU A 548 -1.75 10.72 1.44
CA LEU A 548 -1.03 11.18 0.25
C LEU A 548 -0.72 10.00 -0.68
N ALA A 549 -0.93 10.19 -1.99
CA ALA A 549 -0.45 9.27 -3.02
C ALA A 549 0.36 10.04 -4.09
N PRO A 550 1.62 10.40 -3.79
CA PRO A 550 2.40 11.31 -4.62
C PRO A 550 2.68 10.78 -6.05
N GLU A 551 2.89 9.48 -6.20
CA GLU A 551 3.21 8.85 -7.50
C GLU A 551 2.18 7.80 -7.94
N TRP A 552 0.90 8.06 -7.64
CA TRP A 552 -0.18 7.15 -8.00
C TRP A 552 -0.22 6.83 -9.50
N MET A 553 -0.76 5.64 -9.84
CA MET A 553 -0.98 5.24 -11.23
C MET A 553 -2.14 4.28 -11.44
N SER A 554 -2.45 3.43 -10.46
CA SER A 554 -3.43 2.36 -10.61
C SER A 554 -4.85 2.81 -10.23
N GLU A 555 -5.84 2.15 -10.83
CA GLU A 555 -7.25 2.24 -10.46
C GLU A 555 -7.49 1.87 -8.98
N LYS A 556 -6.67 0.97 -8.42
CA LYS A 556 -6.65 0.63 -7.00
C LYS A 556 -6.37 1.84 -6.10
N ALA A 557 -5.48 2.75 -6.52
CA ALA A 557 -5.22 3.97 -5.76
C ALA A 557 -6.46 4.87 -5.70
N LEU A 558 -7.23 4.99 -6.78
CA LEU A 558 -8.47 5.76 -6.80
C LEU A 558 -9.54 5.14 -5.88
N ALA A 559 -9.64 3.81 -5.85
CA ALA A 559 -10.51 3.12 -4.89
C ALA A 559 -10.09 3.38 -3.42
N ILE A 560 -8.78 3.33 -3.15
CA ILE A 560 -8.20 3.68 -1.84
C ILE A 560 -8.58 5.09 -1.41
N ALA A 561 -8.31 6.07 -2.27
CA ALA A 561 -8.66 7.45 -2.01
C ALA A 561 -10.15 7.61 -1.71
N THR A 562 -11.00 6.95 -2.49
CA THR A 562 -12.45 7.05 -2.36
C THR A 562 -12.94 6.56 -0.99
N TYR A 563 -12.42 5.42 -0.49
CA TYR A 563 -12.82 4.95 0.83
C TYR A 563 -12.19 5.75 1.97
N CYS A 564 -10.99 6.30 1.79
CA CYS A 564 -10.36 7.19 2.76
C CYS A 564 -11.17 8.49 2.90
N VAL A 565 -11.60 9.08 1.77
CA VAL A 565 -12.48 10.26 1.74
C VAL A 565 -13.81 9.96 2.40
N ALA A 566 -14.45 8.83 2.05
CA ALA A 566 -15.69 8.39 2.69
C ALA A 566 -15.54 8.21 4.21
N SER A 567 -14.34 7.82 4.65
CA SER A 567 -13.98 7.68 6.06
C SER A 567 -13.65 9.00 6.74
N GLY A 568 -13.62 10.13 6.03
CA GLY A 568 -13.39 11.47 6.58
C GLY A 568 -11.98 12.02 6.38
N ALA A 569 -11.11 11.33 5.66
CA ALA A 569 -9.75 11.78 5.44
C ALA A 569 -9.64 12.79 4.29
N TYR A 570 -8.76 13.78 4.45
CA TYR A 570 -8.24 14.53 3.31
C TYR A 570 -7.18 13.70 2.58
N VAL A 571 -7.35 13.51 1.27
CA VAL A 571 -6.46 12.73 0.41
C VAL A 571 -5.88 13.62 -0.70
N ILE A 572 -4.56 13.63 -0.83
CA ILE A 572 -3.85 14.40 -1.85
C ILE A 572 -3.11 13.46 -2.80
N PHE A 573 -3.41 13.58 -4.10
CA PHE A 573 -2.72 12.86 -5.14
C PHE A 573 -1.69 13.77 -5.82
N GLY A 574 -0.54 13.21 -6.16
CA GLY A 574 0.38 13.88 -7.08
C GLY A 574 -0.06 13.75 -8.55
N GLY A 575 0.65 14.43 -9.44
CA GLY A 575 0.43 14.30 -10.88
C GLY A 575 -0.90 14.89 -11.38
N SER A 576 -1.42 14.36 -12.48
CA SER A 576 -2.63 14.90 -13.14
C SER A 576 -3.88 14.15 -12.70
N SER A 577 -5.00 14.85 -12.55
CA SER A 577 -6.29 14.23 -12.24
C SER A 577 -6.89 13.52 -13.46
N PRO A 578 -7.52 12.34 -13.30
CA PRO A 578 -8.26 11.69 -14.38
C PRO A 578 -9.55 12.43 -14.77
N VAL A 579 -9.91 13.48 -14.02
CA VAL A 579 -11.11 14.31 -14.20
C VAL A 579 -10.79 15.81 -14.18
N SER A 580 -9.51 16.21 -14.28
CA SER A 580 -9.15 17.63 -14.51
C SER A 580 -9.36 17.95 -15.97
N GLY A 581 -10.35 18.79 -16.26
CA GLY A 581 -10.73 19.17 -17.60
C GLY A 581 -9.76 20.14 -18.26
N MET A 582 -10.30 20.90 -19.21
CA MET A 582 -9.66 22.06 -19.83
C MET A 582 -10.60 23.25 -19.63
N PRO A 583 -10.68 23.85 -18.43
CA PRO A 583 -11.66 24.90 -18.11
C PRO A 583 -11.57 26.09 -19.05
N ASP A 584 -10.38 26.40 -19.58
CA ASP A 584 -10.17 27.44 -20.61
C ASP A 584 -10.83 27.13 -21.97
N ARG A 585 -11.32 25.90 -22.18
CA ARG A 585 -11.90 25.41 -23.45
C ARG A 585 -13.28 24.77 -23.29
N VAL A 586 -13.54 24.22 -22.12
CA VAL A 586 -14.79 23.56 -21.72
C VAL A 586 -15.08 23.99 -20.29
N GLU A 587 -15.90 25.02 -20.12
CA GLU A 587 -16.17 25.72 -18.85
C GLU A 587 -16.54 24.75 -17.71
N ASP A 588 -17.38 23.76 -18.04
CA ASP A 588 -17.93 22.77 -17.09
C ASP A 588 -16.99 21.57 -16.82
N SER A 589 -15.80 21.53 -17.41
CA SER A 589 -14.95 20.34 -17.38
C SER A 589 -14.22 20.08 -16.05
N ASP A 590 -14.37 20.97 -15.07
CA ASP A 590 -13.86 20.81 -13.71
C ASP A 590 -14.97 20.62 -12.65
N ILE A 591 -16.24 20.51 -13.05
CA ILE A 591 -17.35 20.28 -12.11
C ILE A 591 -17.08 19.04 -11.24
N ILE A 592 -16.66 17.94 -11.87
CA ILE A 592 -16.36 16.69 -11.16
C ILE A 592 -15.16 16.84 -10.24
N LEU A 593 -14.10 17.51 -10.70
CA LEU A 593 -12.91 17.79 -9.90
C LEU A 593 -13.24 18.61 -8.65
N ARG A 594 -14.09 19.64 -8.78
CA ARG A 594 -14.57 20.43 -7.65
C ARG A 594 -15.47 19.61 -6.72
N TYR A 595 -16.37 18.80 -7.27
CA TYR A 595 -17.30 18.01 -6.46
C TYR A 595 -16.59 16.96 -5.58
N ILE A 596 -15.58 16.26 -6.11
CA ILE A 596 -14.80 15.29 -5.31
C ILE A 596 -13.88 15.96 -4.27
N SER A 597 -13.63 17.26 -4.41
CA SER A 597 -12.93 18.06 -3.40
C SER A 597 -13.94 18.65 -2.40
N GLU A 598 -14.71 19.66 -2.82
CA GLU A 598 -15.55 20.47 -1.95
C GLU A 598 -16.85 19.75 -1.55
N GLY A 599 -17.51 19.09 -2.51
CA GLY A 599 -18.77 18.39 -2.26
C GLY A 599 -18.60 17.19 -1.33
N TRP A 600 -17.55 16.40 -1.53
CA TRP A 600 -17.20 15.32 -0.61
C TRP A 600 -16.74 15.85 0.77
N GLU A 601 -16.03 16.99 0.85
CA GLU A 601 -15.66 17.61 2.15
C GLU A 601 -16.92 17.97 2.95
N GLU A 602 -17.92 18.56 2.30
CA GLU A 602 -19.18 18.96 2.95
C GLU A 602 -19.95 17.75 3.49
N ILE A 603 -20.02 16.65 2.74
CA ILE A 603 -20.83 15.48 3.11
C ILE A 603 -20.08 14.57 4.09
N TYR A 604 -18.81 14.29 3.85
CA TYR A 604 -18.04 13.27 4.56
C TYR A 604 -16.95 13.84 5.48
N GLY A 605 -16.63 15.13 5.38
CA GLY A 605 -15.49 15.76 6.09
C GLY A 605 -14.12 15.41 5.49
N GLY A 606 -14.09 14.49 4.51
CA GLY A 606 -12.92 14.11 3.72
C GLY A 606 -13.04 14.59 2.28
N LYS A 607 -11.91 14.71 1.58
CA LYS A 607 -11.88 15.23 0.20
C LYS A 607 -10.71 14.70 -0.61
N LEU A 608 -10.81 14.74 -1.94
CA LEU A 608 -9.74 14.32 -2.85
C LEU A 608 -9.26 15.50 -3.71
N GLU A 609 -7.98 15.82 -3.63
CA GLU A 609 -7.32 16.83 -4.46
C GLU A 609 -6.14 16.25 -5.25
N PHE A 610 -5.82 16.88 -6.38
CA PHE A 610 -4.67 16.51 -7.22
C PHE A 610 -3.72 17.70 -7.31
N ILE A 611 -2.59 17.61 -6.62
CA ILE A 611 -1.61 18.68 -6.47
C ILE A 611 -0.29 18.23 -7.10
N LYS A 612 0.11 18.90 -8.17
CA LYS A 612 1.34 18.55 -8.93
C LYS A 612 2.61 19.01 -8.24
N ASP A 613 2.57 20.17 -7.61
CA ASP A 613 3.71 20.79 -6.96
C ASP A 613 3.90 20.18 -5.56
N PRO A 614 5.03 19.51 -5.28
CA PRO A 614 5.27 18.90 -3.98
C PRO A 614 5.30 19.93 -2.84
N ASP A 615 5.77 21.15 -3.06
CA ASP A 615 5.82 22.17 -2.01
C ASP A 615 4.42 22.64 -1.61
N GLU A 616 3.53 22.79 -2.61
CA GLU A 616 2.12 23.06 -2.38
C GLU A 616 1.42 21.88 -1.66
N MET A 617 1.77 20.64 -2.01
CA MET A 617 1.26 19.44 -1.33
C MET A 617 1.63 19.44 0.16
N ILE A 618 2.89 19.78 0.48
CA ILE A 618 3.37 19.92 1.86
C ILE A 618 2.64 21.07 2.57
N ARG A 619 2.53 22.24 1.93
CA ARG A 619 1.85 23.41 2.50
C ARG A 619 0.40 23.11 2.84
N GLN A 620 -0.35 22.47 1.93
CA GLN A 620 -1.75 22.10 2.12
C GLN A 620 -1.92 21.02 3.18
N THR A 621 -1.00 20.06 3.24
CA THR A 621 -0.93 19.04 4.30
C THR A 621 -0.82 19.69 5.68
N LEU A 622 0.18 20.54 5.87
CA LEU A 622 0.44 21.20 7.15
C LEU A 622 -0.71 22.14 7.54
N ALA A 623 -1.23 22.91 6.58
CA ALA A 623 -2.37 23.78 6.81
C ALA A 623 -3.64 23.00 7.22
N HIS A 624 -3.88 21.82 6.63
CA HIS A 624 -4.98 20.96 7.01
C HIS A 624 -4.81 20.42 8.44
N ILE A 625 -3.62 19.90 8.76
CA ILE A 625 -3.28 19.42 10.11
C ILE A 625 -3.53 20.53 11.14
N ASP A 626 -3.01 21.73 10.91
CA ASP A 626 -3.18 22.86 11.83
C ASP A 626 -4.65 23.30 11.94
N LYS A 627 -5.40 23.31 10.83
CA LYS A 627 -6.85 23.59 10.84
C LYS A 627 -7.58 22.60 11.74
N LYS A 628 -7.28 21.31 11.67
CA LYS A 628 -7.88 20.27 12.52
C LYS A 628 -7.46 20.43 13.99
N ARG A 629 -6.18 20.71 14.25
CA ARG A 629 -5.69 21.02 15.62
C ARG A 629 -6.44 22.20 16.24
N ALA A 630 -6.58 23.30 15.49
CA ALA A 630 -7.29 24.49 15.95
C ALA A 630 -8.78 24.21 16.19
N ALA A 631 -9.44 23.44 15.32
CA ALA A 631 -10.83 23.04 15.49
C ALA A 631 -11.06 22.15 16.74
N LEU A 632 -10.04 21.41 17.17
CA LEU A 632 -10.03 20.64 18.41
C LEU A 632 -9.66 21.45 19.65
N GLY A 633 -9.29 22.74 19.50
CA GLY A 633 -8.82 23.58 20.61
C GLY A 633 -7.44 23.18 21.14
N LEU A 634 -6.64 22.47 20.34
CA LEU A 634 -5.28 22.08 20.71
C LEU A 634 -4.34 23.30 20.65
N PRO A 635 -3.23 23.29 21.40
CA PRO A 635 -2.20 24.32 21.27
C PRO A 635 -1.70 24.42 19.83
N GLU A 636 -1.45 25.66 19.40
CA GLU A 636 -0.73 25.94 18.16
C GLU A 636 0.62 25.20 18.15
N TYR A 637 0.98 24.66 17.00
CA TYR A 637 2.24 23.96 16.84
C TYR A 637 3.41 24.95 16.94
N ASP A 638 4.40 24.62 17.76
CA ASP A 638 5.61 25.40 17.95
C ASP A 638 6.82 24.45 17.86
N PRO A 639 7.65 24.55 16.80
CA PRO A 639 8.81 23.67 16.60
C PRO A 639 9.88 23.83 17.69
N GLY A 640 9.89 24.95 18.43
CA GLY A 640 10.83 25.21 19.52
C GLY A 640 10.36 24.73 20.89
N ARG A 641 9.15 24.17 21.00
CA ARG A 641 8.53 23.81 22.28
C ARG A 641 9.12 22.55 22.92
N PHE A 642 9.57 21.61 22.09
CA PHE A 642 10.12 20.32 22.48
C PHE A 642 11.56 20.15 21.95
N GLY A 643 12.21 19.02 22.23
CA GLY A 643 13.59 18.77 21.79
C GLY A 643 14.61 18.54 22.90
N ARG A 644 14.16 18.32 24.14
CA ARG A 644 15.03 17.76 25.18
C ARG A 644 14.98 16.24 25.04
N SER A 645 15.98 15.66 24.38
CA SER A 645 16.12 14.19 24.35
C SER A 645 16.15 13.65 25.78
N GLY A 646 15.27 12.68 26.06
CA GLY A 646 15.28 11.95 27.33
C GLY A 646 16.54 11.10 27.51
N ASP A 647 17.18 10.73 26.39
CA ASP A 647 18.27 9.75 26.36
C ASP A 647 19.65 10.38 26.43
N ASN A 648 19.82 11.65 26.06
CA ASN A 648 21.12 12.34 26.13
C ASN A 648 21.82 12.17 27.48
N ARG A 649 21.07 12.32 28.59
CA ARG A 649 21.60 12.10 29.94
C ARG A 649 22.02 10.65 30.17
N MET A 650 21.24 9.69 29.68
CA MET A 650 21.56 8.27 29.84
C MET A 650 22.78 7.88 29.02
N LEU A 651 22.92 8.40 27.79
CA LEU A 651 24.10 8.21 26.94
C LEU A 651 25.37 8.78 27.59
N GLU A 652 25.29 9.98 28.18
CA GLU A 652 26.39 10.56 28.97
C GLU A 652 26.77 9.67 30.16
N VAL A 653 25.77 9.15 30.87
CA VAL A 653 25.95 8.24 32.02
C VAL A 653 26.53 6.88 31.58
N GLU A 654 26.17 6.38 30.40
CA GLU A 654 26.70 5.14 29.85
C GLU A 654 28.18 5.26 29.42
N GLN A 655 28.66 6.45 29.09
CA GLN A 655 30.09 6.67 28.86
C GLN A 655 30.93 6.63 30.15
N LEU A 656 30.30 6.74 31.32
CA LEU A 656 31.01 6.68 32.60
C LEU A 656 31.50 5.25 32.91
N PRO A 657 32.69 5.10 33.53
CA PRO A 657 33.13 3.83 34.11
C PRO A 657 32.08 3.27 35.08
N LEU A 658 31.94 1.94 35.16
CA LEU A 658 30.86 1.28 35.92
C LEU A 658 30.65 1.83 37.35
N LYS A 659 31.73 2.18 38.06
CA LYS A 659 31.64 2.77 39.40
C LYS A 659 30.99 4.16 39.39
N ALA A 660 31.46 5.05 38.51
CA ALA A 660 30.90 6.40 38.33
C ALA A 660 29.49 6.36 37.75
N ARG A 661 29.19 5.39 36.87
CA ARG A 661 27.85 5.13 36.36
C ARG A 661 26.88 4.74 37.47
N ARG A 662 27.27 3.81 38.35
CA ARG A 662 26.46 3.40 39.50
C ARG A 662 26.18 4.56 40.45
N GLU A 663 27.18 5.38 40.71
CA GLU A 663 27.03 6.59 41.53
C GLU A 663 26.10 7.63 40.86
N ALA A 664 26.24 7.87 39.56
CA ALA A 664 25.39 8.80 38.82
C ALA A 664 23.92 8.35 38.74
N LEU A 665 23.67 7.04 38.68
CA LEU A 665 22.32 6.46 38.58
C LEU A 665 21.65 6.25 39.93
N TYR A 666 22.38 5.73 40.92
CA TYR A 666 21.81 5.22 42.17
C TYR A 666 22.34 5.94 43.41
N GLY A 667 23.27 6.88 43.24
CA GLY A 667 24.01 7.50 44.33
C GLY A 667 25.09 6.58 44.92
N VAL A 668 25.79 7.10 45.92
CA VAL A 668 26.64 6.30 46.81
C VAL A 668 25.81 5.74 47.96
N ALA A 669 26.14 4.54 48.43
CA ALA A 669 25.56 4.00 49.65
C ALA A 669 25.86 4.97 50.80
N ALA A 670 24.87 5.23 51.66
CA ALA A 670 25.09 6.03 52.86
C ALA A 670 26.10 5.29 53.78
N ASP A 671 27.11 6.03 54.25
CA ASP A 671 28.15 5.54 55.17
C ASP A 671 27.59 5.10 56.53
#